data_AF-A0A5C5XYT9-F1
#
_entry.id   AF-A0A5C5XYT9-F1
#
_cell.length_a   1.000
_cell.length_b   1.000
_cell.length_c   1.000
_cell.angle_alpha   90.00
_cell.angle_beta   90.00
_cell.angle_gamma   90.00
#
_symmetry.space_group_name_H-M   'P 1'
#
loop_
_entity.id
_entity.type
_entity.pdbx_description
1 polymer ?
#
loop_
_entity_poly.entity_id
_entity_poly.type
_entity_poly.pdbx_seq_one_letter_code
_entity_poly.pdbx_strand_id
1 'polypeptide(L)'
;MMSSMARNKSQNKQKKKKQSKTPKPRRKRPTRAAAVTVDQKLSRVRPNAYPDETAEDRAVFDAHALAKLPPETADQVKLVREALELVAMGQDVDAEQKLSGIPRRSPLSDWRLFVRGLTQWYRGETDAAAATFARLDPDRRPGRIAETLRHADTLPADSPPSEAPPTAESECDPVLVSGAKLVHRIRCERADLEAAKKELTRPEQLPDAEDIDIPEGFPGPRQLQWLLEFSQSSLRHEPELVFTLFNNLVRFVASTPLASLLDSVTERVNGPSYDPSHDLLRSLYYRKFEDAEAEIESFRKKYIASLKNNRSVPPPVARALEAELFLMAARDEQEFDSPMQMFPFGMQEAADGQLINQYFTAATKAYPAHAEAHSEYVGWLRSQADVRNQTKAKQKAIATDLAVAMQHWAAGCPDAIEPRLWLVDYFLENEELERAEPHVRFLADSRNVDLRVQATQWKWHLLEAMRLCRRKAWMHGAEEQLDAAEKIWPLWLSRDWLPYLHAALAIRRGDTDRYETLRQQIRDSWKTDCVDDYRLADAVMMLGAAQRMRVPAAELKPLRQPVEEALKGRENLSNTALLRAGHFFVELFRAGLVYPAYRMHGSKFADELVARLRGGQLRKGADTEGPDFWPAIFWLAQSRVFYENSKVRLPQVLMQLDAPEKIAAIIVHTDVERSSRWLSDASGELLDELEAAIPEETDTYLKYWYKQVLTKAKEKQAASESSLFGGGILDRIAAMMSDHELDNEDEDEDY
;
A
#
# COMPACT_ATOMS: atom_id res chain seq x y z
N MET A 1 27.41 29.15 -50.92
CA MET A 1 28.59 28.29 -51.24
C MET A 1 29.47 27.91 -50.03
N MET A 2 29.15 28.29 -48.78
CA MET A 2 29.94 27.89 -47.59
C MET A 2 29.41 26.65 -46.83
N SER A 3 28.27 26.06 -47.22
CA SER A 3 27.72 24.85 -46.56
C SER A 3 28.25 23.52 -47.13
N SER A 4 29.03 23.57 -48.22
CA SER A 4 29.62 22.38 -48.88
C SER A 4 30.97 21.95 -48.27
N MET A 5 31.70 22.85 -47.60
CA MET A 5 33.02 22.53 -47.05
C MET A 5 33.00 21.87 -45.66
N ALA A 6 31.89 21.95 -44.92
CA ALA A 6 31.77 21.33 -43.60
C ALA A 6 31.47 19.82 -43.64
N ARG A 7 30.79 19.33 -44.69
CA ARG A 7 30.48 17.89 -44.86
C ARG A 7 31.68 17.04 -45.31
N ASN A 8 32.63 17.61 -46.05
CA ASN A 8 33.81 16.87 -46.53
C ASN A 8 34.92 16.66 -45.49
N LYS A 9 34.95 17.42 -44.38
CA LYS A 9 35.91 17.19 -43.29
C LYS A 9 35.49 16.06 -42.32
N SER A 10 34.19 15.73 -42.27
CA SER A 10 33.65 14.61 -41.47
C SER A 10 33.95 13.24 -42.11
N GLN A 11 33.77 13.11 -43.43
CA GLN A 11 34.01 11.84 -44.13
C GLN A 11 35.50 11.47 -44.26
N ASN A 12 36.41 12.45 -44.32
CA ASN A 12 37.85 12.18 -44.37
C ASN A 12 38.47 11.79 -43.01
N LYS A 13 37.82 12.14 -41.88
CA LYS A 13 38.23 11.66 -40.55
C LYS A 13 37.79 10.22 -40.28
N GLN A 14 36.73 9.73 -40.93
CA GLN A 14 36.32 8.32 -40.83
C GLN A 14 37.14 7.37 -41.71
N LYS A 15 37.70 7.83 -42.84
CA LYS A 15 38.59 6.98 -43.67
C LYS A 15 40.02 6.87 -43.14
N LYS A 16 40.56 7.87 -42.43
CA LYS A 16 41.90 7.78 -41.81
C LYS A 16 41.96 6.96 -40.50
N LYS A 17 40.81 6.63 -39.89
CA LYS A 17 40.75 5.73 -38.72
C LYS A 17 40.70 4.23 -39.06
N LYS A 18 40.70 3.87 -40.36
CA LYS A 18 40.64 2.48 -40.86
C LYS A 18 41.97 1.91 -41.38
N GLN A 19 43.11 2.62 -41.27
CA GLN A 19 44.38 2.20 -41.88
C GLN A 19 45.61 2.12 -40.94
N SER A 20 45.46 2.11 -39.61
CA SER A 20 46.58 1.80 -38.71
C SER A 20 46.18 0.87 -37.55
N LYS A 21 45.90 -0.39 -37.88
CA LYS A 21 46.01 -1.50 -36.93
C LYS A 21 46.71 -2.67 -37.61
N THR A 22 48.02 -2.54 -37.78
CA THR A 22 48.88 -3.74 -37.80
C THR A 22 48.65 -4.45 -36.47
N PRO A 23 48.28 -5.75 -36.47
CA PRO A 23 48.10 -6.48 -35.24
C PRO A 23 49.47 -6.57 -34.55
N LYS A 24 49.64 -5.85 -33.43
CA LYS A 24 50.75 -6.12 -32.52
C LYS A 24 50.72 -7.63 -32.22
N PRO A 25 51.85 -8.34 -32.29
CA PRO A 25 51.89 -9.75 -31.94
C PRO A 25 51.34 -9.86 -30.52
N ARG A 26 50.16 -10.50 -30.40
CA ARG A 26 49.60 -10.89 -29.11
C ARG A 26 50.72 -11.63 -28.41
N ARG A 27 51.29 -11.04 -27.35
CA ARG A 27 52.05 -11.78 -26.35
C ARG A 27 51.19 -12.98 -26.04
N LYS A 28 51.66 -14.18 -26.38
CA LYS A 28 51.01 -15.43 -26.00
C LYS A 28 50.85 -15.32 -24.49
N ARG A 29 49.62 -15.04 -24.03
CA ARG A 29 49.25 -15.26 -22.65
C ARG A 29 49.75 -16.68 -22.36
N PRO A 30 50.51 -16.91 -21.28
CA PRO A 30 50.83 -18.27 -20.89
C PRO A 30 49.49 -18.99 -20.91
N THR A 31 49.38 -19.98 -21.80
CA THR A 31 48.29 -20.94 -21.77
C THR A 31 48.37 -21.52 -20.37
N ARG A 32 47.57 -20.96 -19.46
CA ARG A 32 47.34 -21.47 -18.12
C ARG A 32 46.93 -22.90 -18.40
N ALA A 33 47.89 -23.82 -18.20
CA ALA A 33 47.71 -25.24 -18.47
C ALA A 33 46.36 -25.58 -17.86
N ALA A 34 45.46 -26.09 -18.70
CA ALA A 34 44.05 -26.21 -18.41
C ALA A 34 43.90 -26.75 -16.98
N ALA A 35 43.50 -25.87 -16.05
CA ALA A 35 42.96 -26.32 -14.79
C ALA A 35 41.72 -27.10 -15.22
N VAL A 36 41.87 -28.41 -15.35
CA VAL A 36 40.75 -29.32 -15.57
C VAL A 36 39.78 -28.96 -14.47
N THR A 37 38.69 -28.30 -14.86
CA THR A 37 37.71 -27.75 -13.93
C THR A 37 37.26 -28.88 -13.02
N VAL A 38 36.97 -28.58 -11.75
CA VAL A 38 36.50 -29.57 -10.79
C VAL A 38 35.32 -30.37 -11.40
N ASP A 39 34.45 -29.73 -12.19
CA ASP A 39 33.40 -30.36 -12.99
C ASP A 39 33.89 -31.34 -14.07
N GLN A 40 34.99 -31.04 -14.78
CA GLN A 40 35.60 -31.99 -15.72
C GLN A 40 36.23 -33.18 -15.00
N LYS A 41 36.69 -33.00 -13.75
CA LYS A 41 37.13 -34.12 -12.90
C LYS A 41 35.91 -34.91 -12.40
N LEU A 42 34.89 -34.24 -11.86
CA LEU A 42 33.65 -34.83 -11.35
C LEU A 42 32.88 -35.61 -12.42
N SER A 43 32.73 -35.05 -13.62
CA SER A 43 32.09 -35.75 -14.76
C SER A 43 32.86 -36.99 -15.25
N ARG A 44 34.15 -37.09 -14.92
CA ARG A 44 34.97 -38.29 -15.19
C ARG A 44 34.95 -39.28 -14.03
N VAL A 45 34.58 -38.85 -12.81
CA VAL A 45 34.41 -39.74 -11.67
C VAL A 45 33.12 -40.54 -11.91
N ARG A 46 33.29 -41.79 -12.34
CA ARG A 46 32.19 -42.77 -12.34
C ARG A 46 32.21 -43.49 -11.00
N PRO A 47 31.05 -43.68 -10.36
CA PRO A 47 30.94 -44.48 -9.15
C PRO A 47 31.16 -45.96 -9.50
N ASN A 48 32.42 -46.37 -9.63
CA ASN A 48 32.77 -47.76 -9.89
C ASN A 48 32.42 -48.61 -8.66
N ALA A 49 31.81 -49.77 -8.90
CA ALA A 49 31.50 -50.71 -7.84
C ALA A 49 32.75 -51.43 -7.36
N TYR A 50 32.81 -51.73 -6.06
CA TYR A 50 33.86 -52.59 -5.53
C TYR A 50 33.58 -54.07 -5.88
N PRO A 51 34.62 -54.92 -6.00
CA PRO A 51 34.45 -56.32 -6.40
C PRO A 51 33.51 -57.13 -5.48
N ASP A 52 33.45 -56.77 -4.21
CA ASP A 52 32.71 -57.38 -3.11
C ASP A 52 31.37 -56.67 -2.79
N GLU A 53 31.01 -55.64 -3.54
CA GLU A 53 29.82 -54.84 -3.27
C GLU A 53 28.52 -55.62 -3.54
N THR A 54 27.54 -55.47 -2.64
CA THR A 54 26.22 -56.10 -2.77
C THR A 54 25.50 -55.65 -4.06
N ALA A 55 24.52 -56.44 -4.53
CA ALA A 55 23.78 -56.08 -5.74
C ALA A 55 22.91 -54.84 -5.51
N GLU A 56 22.42 -54.68 -4.27
CA GLU A 56 21.60 -53.58 -3.79
C GLU A 56 22.38 -52.25 -3.77
N ASP A 57 23.59 -52.25 -3.22
CA ASP A 57 24.43 -51.05 -3.15
C ASP A 57 24.88 -50.60 -4.55
N ARG A 58 25.19 -51.56 -5.44
CA ARG A 58 25.48 -51.28 -6.85
C ARG A 58 24.29 -50.67 -7.57
N ALA A 59 23.09 -51.16 -7.30
CA ALA A 59 21.87 -50.66 -7.93
C ALA A 59 21.53 -49.22 -7.56
N VAL A 60 22.03 -48.66 -6.46
CA VAL A 60 21.84 -47.23 -6.16
C VAL A 60 22.48 -46.34 -7.23
N PHE A 61 23.56 -46.77 -7.88
CA PHE A 61 24.29 -45.96 -8.88
C PHE A 61 24.30 -46.54 -10.30
N ASP A 62 23.89 -47.81 -10.49
CA ASP A 62 23.83 -48.46 -11.80
C ASP A 62 22.40 -48.89 -12.15
N ALA A 63 21.83 -48.29 -13.21
CA ALA A 63 20.49 -48.63 -13.70
C ALA A 63 20.38 -50.07 -14.22
N HIS A 64 21.46 -50.66 -14.72
CA HIS A 64 21.46 -52.04 -15.18
C HIS A 64 21.51 -53.03 -14.01
N ALA A 65 22.21 -52.70 -12.92
CA ALA A 65 22.13 -53.46 -11.68
C ALA A 65 20.72 -53.40 -11.06
N LEU A 66 20.10 -52.21 -11.07
CA LEU A 66 18.71 -52.02 -10.61
C LEU A 66 17.71 -52.90 -11.37
N ALA A 67 17.85 -53.03 -12.69
CA ALA A 67 16.97 -53.85 -13.52
C ALA A 67 17.04 -55.37 -13.21
N LYS A 68 18.07 -55.83 -12.51
CA LYS A 68 18.27 -57.24 -12.15
C LYS A 68 17.83 -57.59 -10.74
N LEU A 69 17.44 -56.59 -9.94
CA LEU A 69 16.97 -56.80 -8.57
C LEU A 69 15.53 -57.31 -8.53
N PRO A 70 15.14 -58.01 -7.45
CA PRO A 70 13.73 -58.27 -7.16
C PRO A 70 12.92 -56.97 -7.11
N PRO A 71 11.65 -56.94 -7.58
CA PRO A 71 10.85 -55.71 -7.66
C PRO A 71 10.75 -54.94 -6.35
N GLU A 72 10.56 -55.63 -5.23
CA GLU A 72 10.47 -55.03 -3.90
C GLU A 72 11.76 -54.29 -3.50
N THR A 73 12.92 -54.91 -3.74
CA THR A 73 14.22 -54.29 -3.49
C THR A 73 14.49 -53.15 -4.46
N ALA A 74 14.10 -53.31 -5.73
CA ALA A 74 14.25 -52.27 -6.75
C ALA A 74 13.46 -51.00 -6.41
N ASP A 75 12.25 -51.12 -5.88
CA ASP A 75 11.44 -49.96 -5.46
C ASP A 75 12.06 -49.25 -4.25
N GLN A 76 12.62 -49.99 -3.29
CA GLN A 76 13.35 -49.39 -2.18
C GLN A 76 14.63 -48.68 -2.66
N VAL A 77 15.35 -49.20 -3.66
CA VAL A 77 16.50 -48.49 -4.28
C VAL A 77 16.06 -47.18 -4.94
N LYS A 78 14.89 -47.14 -5.61
CA LYS A 78 14.35 -45.91 -6.18
C LYS A 78 14.07 -44.86 -5.09
N LEU A 79 13.51 -45.27 -3.95
CA LEU A 79 13.29 -44.37 -2.81
C LEU A 79 14.60 -43.77 -2.29
N VAL A 80 15.68 -44.57 -2.22
CA VAL A 80 17.02 -44.06 -1.85
C VAL A 80 17.54 -43.04 -2.87
N ARG A 81 17.37 -43.30 -4.17
CA ARG A 81 17.78 -42.36 -5.23
C ARG A 81 17.02 -41.04 -5.15
N GLU A 82 15.69 -41.10 -5.03
CA GLU A 82 14.84 -39.91 -4.86
C GLU A 82 15.24 -39.13 -3.60
N ALA A 83 15.50 -39.80 -2.48
CA ALA A 83 15.91 -39.14 -1.24
C ALA A 83 17.28 -38.45 -1.38
N LEU A 84 18.24 -39.05 -2.08
CA LEU A 84 19.54 -38.41 -2.36
C LEU A 84 19.39 -37.18 -3.26
N GLU A 85 18.49 -37.20 -4.23
CA GLU A 85 18.15 -36.02 -5.06
C GLU A 85 17.51 -34.90 -4.23
N LEU A 86 16.58 -35.26 -3.33
CA LEU A 86 15.93 -34.30 -2.43
C LEU A 86 16.93 -33.65 -1.46
N VAL A 87 17.87 -34.42 -0.88
CA VAL A 87 18.96 -33.85 -0.06
C VAL A 87 19.84 -32.92 -0.89
N ALA A 88 20.16 -33.28 -2.14
CA ALA A 88 20.93 -32.40 -3.03
C ALA A 88 20.20 -31.09 -3.37
N MET A 89 18.86 -31.05 -3.27
CA MET A 89 18.03 -29.85 -3.43
C MET A 89 17.77 -29.11 -2.10
N GLY A 90 18.33 -29.56 -0.97
CA GLY A 90 18.08 -29.00 0.36
C GLY A 90 16.70 -29.33 0.95
N GLN A 91 15.96 -30.29 0.37
CA GLN A 91 14.64 -30.71 0.81
C GLN A 91 14.73 -31.87 1.81
N ASP A 92 15.41 -31.63 2.93
CA ASP A 92 15.75 -32.65 3.92
C ASP A 92 14.54 -33.39 4.52
N VAL A 93 13.48 -32.65 4.85
CA VAL A 93 12.28 -33.22 5.49
C VAL A 93 11.58 -34.20 4.54
N ASP A 94 11.48 -33.84 3.27
CA ASP A 94 10.89 -34.68 2.23
C ASP A 94 11.76 -35.92 1.98
N ALA A 95 13.09 -35.78 2.02
CA ALA A 95 14.02 -36.89 1.90
C ALA A 95 13.85 -37.92 3.03
N GLU A 96 13.73 -37.48 4.28
CA GLU A 96 13.46 -38.36 5.43
C GLU A 96 12.10 -39.05 5.32
N GLN A 97 11.07 -38.32 4.90
CA GLN A 97 9.73 -38.88 4.70
C GLN A 97 9.73 -39.96 3.63
N LYS A 98 10.42 -39.75 2.49
CA LYS A 98 10.56 -40.75 1.42
C LYS A 98 11.17 -42.05 1.90
N LEU A 99 12.15 -41.98 2.79
CA LEU A 99 12.85 -43.16 3.33
C LEU A 99 12.08 -43.89 4.43
N SER A 100 10.98 -43.31 4.95
CA SER A 100 10.13 -43.98 5.95
C SER A 100 9.50 -45.28 5.43
N GLY A 101 9.37 -45.42 4.10
CA GLY A 101 8.90 -46.62 3.42
C GLY A 101 9.88 -47.80 3.42
N ILE A 102 11.15 -47.60 3.80
CA ILE A 102 12.16 -48.66 3.85
C ILE A 102 12.15 -49.34 5.23
N PRO A 103 11.83 -50.66 5.32
CA PRO A 103 11.80 -51.37 6.59
C PRO A 103 13.16 -51.41 7.30
N ARG A 104 13.16 -51.45 8.65
CA ARG A 104 14.40 -51.52 9.46
C ARG A 104 15.27 -52.74 9.17
N ARG A 105 14.69 -53.83 8.66
CA ARG A 105 15.39 -55.08 8.31
C ARG A 105 15.79 -55.16 6.83
N SER A 106 15.50 -54.12 6.05
CA SER A 106 15.88 -54.07 4.64
C SER A 106 17.40 -54.05 4.50
N PRO A 107 17.98 -54.68 3.45
CA PRO A 107 19.39 -54.49 3.11
C PRO A 107 19.75 -53.02 2.82
N LEU A 108 18.77 -52.14 2.58
CA LEU A 108 18.97 -50.70 2.35
C LEU A 108 18.82 -49.85 3.63
N SER A 109 18.76 -50.47 4.82
CA SER A 109 18.69 -49.74 6.10
C SER A 109 19.86 -48.77 6.30
N ASP A 110 21.04 -49.14 5.81
CA ASP A 110 22.26 -48.34 5.95
C ASP A 110 22.24 -47.13 5.03
N TRP A 111 21.63 -47.24 3.84
CA TRP A 111 21.37 -46.08 2.99
C TRP A 111 20.44 -45.08 3.65
N ARG A 112 19.42 -45.54 4.37
CA ARG A 112 18.55 -44.65 5.14
C ARG A 112 19.31 -43.92 6.26
N LEU A 113 20.17 -44.63 6.98
CA LEU A 113 21.02 -44.02 8.01
C LEU A 113 22.01 -43.03 7.38
N PHE A 114 22.58 -43.37 6.22
CA PHE A 114 23.50 -42.51 5.50
C PHE A 114 22.84 -41.21 5.04
N VAL A 115 21.66 -41.27 4.43
CA VAL A 115 20.94 -40.05 4.00
C VAL A 115 20.62 -39.15 5.18
N ARG A 116 20.19 -39.72 6.32
CA ARG A 116 19.98 -38.95 7.55
C ARG A 116 21.27 -38.27 8.05
N GLY A 117 22.37 -39.02 8.09
CA GLY A 117 23.67 -38.46 8.46
C GLY A 117 24.15 -37.40 7.46
N LEU A 118 23.83 -37.56 6.17
CA LEU A 118 24.17 -36.62 5.11
C LEU A 118 23.40 -35.29 5.26
N THR A 119 22.11 -35.34 5.61
CA THR A 119 21.33 -34.15 5.97
C THR A 119 21.93 -33.41 7.15
N GLN A 120 22.28 -34.10 8.24
CA GLN A 120 22.95 -33.50 9.41
C GLN A 120 24.30 -32.89 9.00
N TRP A 121 25.04 -33.59 8.15
CA TRP A 121 26.33 -33.15 7.65
C TRP A 121 26.21 -31.87 6.82
N TYR A 122 25.23 -31.77 5.92
CA TYR A 122 24.97 -30.56 5.14
C TYR A 122 24.55 -29.36 5.99
N ARG A 123 23.86 -29.59 7.11
CA ARG A 123 23.51 -28.55 8.09
C ARG A 123 24.67 -28.08 8.96
N GLY A 124 25.84 -28.70 8.84
CA GLY A 124 26.99 -28.39 9.69
C GLY A 124 26.92 -29.03 11.09
N GLU A 125 25.96 -29.92 11.35
CA GLU A 125 25.85 -30.68 12.61
C GLU A 125 26.86 -31.83 12.61
N THR A 126 28.16 -31.50 12.62
CA THR A 126 29.26 -32.45 12.42
C THR A 126 29.26 -33.59 13.45
N ASP A 127 28.98 -33.30 14.72
CA ASP A 127 28.92 -34.31 15.77
C ASP A 127 27.73 -35.27 15.62
N ALA A 128 26.56 -34.73 15.26
CA ALA A 128 25.37 -35.54 15.03
C ALA A 128 25.51 -36.41 13.78
N ALA A 129 26.07 -35.85 12.70
CA ALA A 129 26.41 -36.57 11.49
C ALA A 129 27.44 -37.68 11.78
N ALA A 130 28.50 -37.38 12.53
CA ALA A 130 29.52 -38.36 12.92
C ALA A 130 28.93 -39.51 13.76
N ALA A 131 28.05 -39.20 14.73
CA ALA A 131 27.35 -40.20 15.52
C ALA A 131 26.42 -41.09 14.66
N THR A 132 25.75 -40.52 13.66
CA THR A 132 24.92 -41.27 12.72
C THR A 132 25.78 -42.13 11.79
N PHE A 133 26.87 -41.58 11.25
CA PHE A 133 27.79 -42.29 10.36
C PHE A 133 28.54 -43.43 11.06
N ALA A 134 28.86 -43.29 12.34
CA ALA A 134 29.49 -44.36 13.14
C ALA A 134 28.62 -45.63 13.29
N ARG A 135 27.33 -45.54 12.96
CA ARG A 135 26.39 -46.68 12.98
C ARG A 135 26.32 -47.44 11.66
N LEU A 136 26.94 -46.92 10.60
CA LEU A 136 27.00 -47.55 9.30
C LEU A 136 28.02 -48.69 9.32
N ASP A 137 27.74 -49.75 8.57
CA ASP A 137 28.73 -50.80 8.31
C ASP A 137 29.89 -50.22 7.46
N PRO A 138 31.13 -50.17 7.98
CA PRO A 138 32.28 -49.58 7.27
C PRO A 138 32.63 -50.34 5.99
N ASP A 139 32.30 -51.63 5.91
CA ASP A 139 32.58 -52.48 4.74
C ASP A 139 31.50 -52.34 3.66
N ARG A 140 30.44 -51.57 3.91
CA ARG A 140 29.41 -51.26 2.91
C ARG A 140 29.61 -49.90 2.27
N ARG A 141 29.03 -49.73 1.08
CA ARG A 141 29.17 -48.48 0.31
C ARG A 141 28.75 -47.22 1.09
N PRO A 142 27.60 -47.19 1.81
CA PRO A 142 27.21 -46.02 2.59
C PRO A 142 28.24 -45.67 3.67
N GLY A 143 28.78 -46.67 4.37
CA GLY A 143 29.81 -46.48 5.40
C GLY A 143 31.11 -45.94 4.81
N ARG A 144 31.57 -46.47 3.68
CA ARG A 144 32.75 -45.95 2.97
C ARG A 144 32.59 -44.50 2.51
N ILE A 145 31.42 -44.13 1.98
CA ILE A 145 31.15 -42.75 1.58
C ILE A 145 31.17 -41.85 2.82
N ALA A 146 30.49 -42.25 3.89
CA ALA A 146 30.48 -41.51 5.15
C ALA A 146 31.89 -41.32 5.73
N GLU A 147 32.73 -42.36 5.69
CA GLU A 147 34.11 -42.28 6.15
C GLU A 147 34.94 -41.31 5.30
N THR A 148 34.69 -41.26 3.99
CA THR A 148 35.29 -40.25 3.09
C THR A 148 34.87 -38.83 3.47
N LEU A 149 33.59 -38.61 3.80
CA LEU A 149 33.08 -37.31 4.25
C LEU A 149 33.70 -36.89 5.59
N ARG A 150 33.77 -37.81 6.54
CA ARG A 150 34.40 -37.56 7.86
C ARG A 150 35.88 -37.21 7.71
N HIS A 151 36.61 -37.96 6.89
CA HIS A 151 38.00 -37.64 6.61
C HIS A 151 38.15 -36.27 5.93
N ALA A 152 37.23 -35.88 5.04
CA ALA A 152 37.25 -34.57 4.41
C ALA A 152 37.15 -33.42 5.43
N ASP A 153 36.36 -33.58 6.48
CA ASP A 153 36.22 -32.56 7.54
C ASP A 153 37.45 -32.46 8.44
N THR A 154 38.24 -33.55 8.56
CA THR A 154 39.50 -33.55 9.33
C THR A 154 40.70 -32.99 8.57
N LEU A 155 40.58 -32.75 7.26
CA LEU A 155 41.68 -32.20 6.47
C LEU A 155 41.91 -30.72 6.87
N PRO A 156 43.15 -30.31 7.15
CA PRO A 156 43.46 -28.91 7.43
C PRO A 156 43.16 -28.05 6.19
N ALA A 157 42.47 -26.93 6.38
CA ALA A 157 42.08 -25.99 5.32
C ALA A 157 43.25 -25.48 4.47
N ASP A 158 44.47 -25.46 5.02
CA ASP A 158 45.69 -24.96 4.37
C ASP A 158 46.57 -26.06 3.76
N SER A 159 46.11 -27.32 3.68
CA SER A 159 46.94 -28.39 3.13
C SER A 159 47.21 -28.15 1.64
N PRO A 160 48.45 -27.83 1.22
CA PRO A 160 48.73 -27.62 -0.20
C PRO A 160 48.41 -28.92 -0.96
N PRO A 161 48.03 -28.83 -2.25
CA PRO A 161 47.82 -30.00 -3.09
C PRO A 161 49.15 -30.71 -3.29
N SER A 162 49.51 -31.57 -2.34
CA SER A 162 50.65 -32.46 -2.46
C SER A 162 50.27 -33.49 -3.51
N GLU A 163 50.75 -33.29 -4.74
CA GLU A 163 50.75 -34.28 -5.82
C GLU A 163 51.73 -35.43 -5.54
N ALA A 164 52.48 -35.36 -4.43
CA ALA A 164 53.32 -36.47 -4.01
C ALA A 164 52.43 -37.68 -3.67
N PRO A 165 52.72 -38.87 -4.22
CA PRO A 165 52.02 -40.08 -3.83
C PRO A 165 52.14 -40.24 -2.30
N PRO A 166 51.07 -40.71 -1.62
CA PRO A 166 51.11 -40.91 -0.17
C PRO A 166 52.34 -41.75 0.18
N THR A 167 53.19 -41.23 1.07
CA THR A 167 54.29 -42.00 1.63
C THR A 167 53.72 -43.24 2.30
N ALA A 168 54.35 -44.40 2.11
CA ALA A 168 53.86 -45.74 2.45
C ALA A 168 53.56 -45.99 3.95
N GLU A 169 53.59 -44.95 4.79
CA GLU A 169 53.38 -44.99 6.23
C GLU A 169 51.97 -44.56 6.66
N SER A 170 51.13 -44.07 5.74
CA SER A 170 49.72 -43.80 6.05
C SER A 170 48.87 -45.04 5.75
N GLU A 171 48.38 -45.71 6.79
CA GLU A 171 47.50 -46.90 6.70
C GLU A 171 46.12 -46.63 6.04
N CYS A 172 45.83 -45.38 5.65
CA CYS A 172 44.57 -45.02 5.00
C CYS A 172 44.55 -45.42 3.52
N ASP A 173 43.41 -45.96 3.06
CA ASP A 173 43.18 -46.29 1.65
C ASP A 173 43.43 -45.05 0.76
N PRO A 174 44.35 -45.10 -0.22
CA PRO A 174 44.65 -43.98 -1.10
C PRO A 174 43.42 -43.49 -1.90
N VAL A 175 42.43 -44.35 -2.15
CA VAL A 175 41.16 -43.98 -2.80
C VAL A 175 40.33 -43.10 -1.87
N LEU A 176 40.28 -43.44 -0.58
CA LEU A 176 39.57 -42.68 0.44
C LEU A 176 40.20 -41.30 0.63
N VAL A 177 41.52 -41.23 0.75
CA VAL A 177 42.25 -39.96 0.89
C VAL A 177 42.04 -39.05 -0.33
N SER A 178 42.03 -39.62 -1.54
CA SER A 178 41.73 -38.86 -2.76
C SER A 178 40.29 -38.35 -2.79
N GLY A 179 39.33 -39.16 -2.34
CA GLY A 179 37.92 -38.76 -2.23
C GLY A 179 37.71 -37.65 -1.20
N ALA A 180 38.32 -37.79 -0.02
CA ALA A 180 38.25 -36.81 1.07
C ALA A 180 38.80 -35.45 0.65
N LYS A 181 39.95 -35.43 -0.04
CA LYS A 181 40.53 -34.20 -0.61
C LYS A 181 39.63 -33.53 -1.64
N LEU A 182 38.89 -34.31 -2.44
CA LEU A 182 37.95 -33.77 -3.43
C LEU A 182 36.72 -33.15 -2.75
N VAL A 183 36.15 -33.83 -1.76
CA VAL A 183 35.01 -33.32 -0.98
C VAL A 183 35.40 -32.07 -0.20
N HIS A 184 36.55 -32.10 0.48
CA HIS A 184 37.09 -30.94 1.18
C HIS A 184 37.29 -29.75 0.23
N ARG A 185 37.78 -29.99 -0.98
CA ARG A 185 37.90 -28.93 -1.99
C ARG A 185 36.57 -28.34 -2.42
N ILE A 186 35.55 -29.17 -2.60
CA ILE A 186 34.22 -28.71 -3.02
C ILE A 186 33.52 -27.94 -1.90
N ARG A 187 33.68 -28.39 -0.65
CA ARG A 187 32.99 -27.84 0.52
C ARG A 187 33.72 -26.66 1.16
N CYS A 188 35.01 -26.81 1.41
CA CYS A 188 35.81 -25.90 2.23
C CYS A 188 36.66 -24.96 1.35
N GLU A 189 37.27 -25.46 0.27
CA GLU A 189 38.10 -24.66 -0.62
C GLU A 189 37.25 -23.95 -1.71
N ARG A 190 36.07 -23.36 -1.38
CA ARG A 190 35.24 -22.57 -2.32
C ARG A 190 36.04 -21.38 -2.86
N ALA A 191 36.90 -21.67 -3.83
CA ALA A 191 37.97 -20.77 -4.26
C ALA A 191 37.40 -19.50 -4.89
N ASP A 192 36.20 -19.60 -5.45
CA ASP A 192 35.43 -18.48 -5.98
C ASP A 192 34.89 -17.58 -4.86
N LEU A 193 34.38 -18.15 -3.76
CA LEU A 193 33.97 -17.39 -2.57
C LEU A 193 35.16 -16.71 -1.89
N GLU A 194 36.27 -17.42 -1.69
CA GLU A 194 37.49 -16.84 -1.11
C GLU A 194 38.11 -15.76 -2.01
N ALA A 195 38.08 -15.96 -3.33
CA ALA A 195 38.48 -14.92 -4.29
C ALA A 195 37.58 -13.69 -4.21
N ALA A 196 36.26 -13.88 -4.10
CA ALA A 196 35.29 -12.81 -3.92
C ALA A 196 35.49 -12.06 -2.60
N LYS A 197 35.62 -12.78 -1.48
CA LYS A 197 35.91 -12.21 -0.18
C LYS A 197 37.20 -11.38 -0.24
N LYS A 198 38.29 -11.96 -0.72
CA LYS A 198 39.60 -11.29 -0.80
C LYS A 198 39.59 -10.02 -1.63
N GLU A 199 38.92 -10.02 -2.79
CA GLU A 199 38.91 -8.82 -3.65
C GLU A 199 37.93 -7.76 -3.15
N LEU A 200 36.78 -8.16 -2.57
CA LEU A 200 35.80 -7.22 -2.02
C LEU A 200 36.24 -6.60 -0.70
N THR A 201 37.02 -7.30 0.13
CA THR A 201 37.63 -6.72 1.36
C THR A 201 38.84 -5.84 1.07
N ARG A 202 39.36 -5.84 -0.16
CA ARG A 202 40.57 -5.08 -0.50
C ARG A 202 40.19 -3.60 -0.64
N PRO A 203 40.72 -2.69 0.19
CA PRO A 203 40.39 -1.28 0.08
C PRO A 203 40.81 -0.74 -1.30
N GLU A 204 39.87 -0.11 -1.98
CA GLU A 204 40.12 0.61 -3.23
C GLU A 204 40.21 2.10 -2.92
N GLN A 205 41.36 2.71 -3.20
CA GLN A 205 41.51 4.16 -3.11
C GLN A 205 40.78 4.79 -4.30
N LEU A 206 39.67 5.46 -4.03
CA LEU A 206 38.93 6.22 -5.03
C LEU A 206 39.69 7.52 -5.32
N PRO A 207 40.12 7.79 -6.56
CA PRO A 207 40.67 9.09 -6.92
C PRO A 207 39.56 10.14 -6.76
N ASP A 208 39.87 11.25 -6.09
CA ASP A 208 39.04 12.46 -6.02
C ASP A 208 37.77 12.38 -5.14
N ALA A 209 37.70 11.44 -4.18
CA ALA A 209 36.57 11.32 -3.25
C ALA A 209 36.67 12.20 -1.98
N GLU A 210 37.53 13.24 -1.96
CA GLU A 210 37.76 14.05 -0.74
C GLU A 210 36.49 14.79 -0.25
N ASP A 211 35.48 14.96 -1.11
CA ASP A 211 34.25 15.71 -0.80
C ASP A 211 32.96 14.86 -0.77
N ILE A 212 33.04 13.53 -0.95
CA ILE A 212 31.85 12.66 -0.94
C ILE A 212 32.01 11.62 0.16
N ASP A 213 31.12 11.65 1.16
CA ASP A 213 31.02 10.62 2.19
C ASP A 213 30.56 9.31 1.55
N ILE A 214 31.54 8.49 1.15
CA ILE A 214 31.30 7.17 0.60
C ILE A 214 31.31 6.17 1.77
N PRO A 215 30.26 5.36 1.95
CA PRO A 215 30.21 4.35 3.01
C PRO A 215 31.45 3.45 3.00
N GLU A 216 31.99 3.13 4.18
CA GLU A 216 33.09 2.16 4.29
C GLU A 216 32.69 0.83 3.63
N GLY A 217 33.61 0.27 2.83
CA GLY A 217 33.37 -0.98 2.09
C GLY A 217 32.74 -0.81 0.69
N PHE A 218 32.61 0.43 0.19
CA PHE A 218 32.12 0.68 -1.17
C PHE A 218 32.99 0.02 -2.25
N PRO A 219 32.41 -0.83 -3.14
CA PRO A 219 33.16 -1.43 -4.22
C PRO A 219 33.48 -0.37 -5.27
N GLY A 220 34.75 0.01 -5.37
CA GLY A 220 35.20 0.99 -6.35
C GLY A 220 35.09 0.49 -7.80
N PRO A 221 35.36 1.34 -8.81
CA PRO A 221 35.27 0.98 -10.22
C PRO A 221 36.09 -0.26 -10.60
N ARG A 222 37.25 -0.50 -9.96
CA ARG A 222 38.05 -1.71 -10.18
C ARG A 222 37.34 -2.94 -9.63
N GLN A 223 36.84 -2.89 -8.40
CA GLN A 223 36.11 -4.00 -7.78
C GLN A 223 34.83 -4.33 -8.56
N LEU A 224 34.12 -3.32 -9.06
CA LEU A 224 32.96 -3.52 -9.95
C LEU A 224 33.33 -4.22 -11.24
N GLN A 225 34.38 -3.74 -11.92
CA GLN A 225 34.86 -4.37 -13.15
C GLN A 225 35.33 -5.81 -12.89
N TRP A 226 36.00 -6.05 -11.76
CA TRP A 226 36.39 -7.38 -11.32
C TRP A 226 35.17 -8.28 -11.09
N LEU A 227 34.15 -7.80 -10.39
CA LEU A 227 32.96 -8.59 -10.06
C LEU A 227 32.18 -8.99 -11.32
N LEU A 228 32.14 -8.09 -12.32
CA LEU A 228 31.60 -8.41 -13.64
C LEU A 228 32.40 -9.48 -14.36
N GLU A 229 33.73 -9.44 -14.32
CA GLU A 229 34.59 -10.46 -14.90
C GLU A 229 34.47 -11.81 -14.16
N PHE A 230 34.43 -11.75 -12.82
CA PHE A 230 34.22 -12.88 -11.91
C PHE A 230 32.91 -13.58 -12.23
N SER A 231 31.81 -12.83 -12.40
CA SER A 231 30.53 -13.40 -12.76
C SER A 231 30.58 -14.20 -14.07
N GLN A 232 31.28 -13.70 -15.09
CA GLN A 232 31.35 -14.38 -16.39
C GLN A 232 32.11 -15.70 -16.30
N SER A 233 33.12 -15.78 -15.42
CA SER A 233 33.86 -17.02 -15.18
C SER A 233 33.13 -17.98 -14.24
N SER A 234 32.48 -17.44 -13.20
CA SER A 234 32.00 -18.23 -12.05
C SER A 234 30.50 -18.52 -12.11
N LEU A 235 29.72 -17.86 -12.97
CA LEU A 235 28.27 -18.11 -13.12
C LEU A 235 27.94 -19.56 -13.48
N ARG A 236 28.86 -20.26 -14.18
CA ARG A 236 28.68 -21.67 -14.52
C ARG A 236 28.91 -22.61 -13.33
N HIS A 237 29.70 -22.19 -12.36
CA HIS A 237 30.20 -23.03 -11.26
C HIS A 237 29.49 -22.71 -9.94
N GLU A 238 29.23 -21.43 -9.67
CA GLU A 238 28.55 -20.95 -8.47
C GLU A 238 27.46 -19.91 -8.83
N PRO A 239 26.38 -20.32 -9.53
CA PRO A 239 25.34 -19.39 -9.99
C PRO A 239 24.65 -18.65 -8.84
N GLU A 240 24.45 -19.31 -7.70
CA GLU A 240 23.85 -18.70 -6.51
C GLU A 240 24.75 -17.64 -5.88
N LEU A 241 26.06 -17.91 -5.74
CA LEU A 241 27.00 -16.91 -5.24
C LEU A 241 27.00 -15.67 -6.14
N VAL A 242 27.11 -15.89 -7.45
CA VAL A 242 27.13 -14.80 -8.43
C VAL A 242 25.84 -13.99 -8.36
N PHE A 243 24.67 -14.65 -8.27
CA PHE A 243 23.39 -13.97 -8.12
C PHE A 243 23.29 -13.16 -6.83
N THR A 244 23.71 -13.73 -5.70
CA THR A 244 23.72 -13.04 -4.39
C THR A 244 24.66 -11.84 -4.39
N LEU A 245 25.89 -11.99 -4.90
CA LEU A 245 26.84 -10.89 -5.02
C LEU A 245 26.30 -9.76 -5.89
N PHE A 246 25.62 -10.10 -6.99
CA PHE A 246 25.00 -9.12 -7.88
C PHE A 246 23.80 -8.41 -7.27
N ASN A 247 22.92 -9.12 -6.57
CA ASN A 247 21.81 -8.49 -5.87
C ASN A 247 22.31 -7.54 -4.78
N ASN A 248 23.32 -7.96 -4.00
CA ASN A 248 23.93 -7.11 -2.97
C ASN A 248 24.62 -5.90 -3.61
N LEU A 249 25.32 -6.08 -4.73
CA LEU A 249 25.92 -4.98 -5.46
C LEU A 249 24.88 -3.96 -5.93
N VAL A 250 23.79 -4.42 -6.56
CA VAL A 250 22.75 -3.54 -7.08
C VAL A 250 22.07 -2.78 -5.94
N ARG A 251 21.73 -3.45 -4.82
CA ARG A 251 21.18 -2.82 -3.62
C ARG A 251 22.12 -1.74 -3.06
N PHE A 252 23.40 -2.10 -2.95
CA PHE A 252 24.41 -1.21 -2.44
C PHE A 252 24.62 0.01 -3.34
N VAL A 253 24.64 -0.16 -4.66
CA VAL A 253 24.75 0.99 -5.58
C VAL A 253 23.49 1.85 -5.56
N ALA A 254 22.30 1.25 -5.42
CA ALA A 254 21.02 1.97 -5.32
C ALA A 254 20.85 2.78 -4.01
N SER A 255 21.64 2.50 -2.97
CA SER A 255 21.69 3.33 -1.76
C SER A 255 22.61 4.56 -1.92
N THR A 256 23.44 4.61 -2.96
CA THR A 256 24.37 5.72 -3.20
C THR A 256 23.79 6.76 -4.17
N PRO A 257 24.21 8.04 -4.14
CA PRO A 257 23.74 9.07 -5.06
C PRO A 257 24.37 8.99 -6.47
N LEU A 258 25.13 7.93 -6.77
CA LEU A 258 25.90 7.80 -8.01
C LEU A 258 25.08 7.16 -9.16
N ALA A 259 24.21 7.93 -9.80
CA ALA A 259 23.30 7.44 -10.84
C ALA A 259 23.99 6.73 -12.02
N SER A 260 25.13 7.28 -12.48
CA SER A 260 25.92 6.69 -13.58
C SER A 260 26.46 5.30 -13.25
N LEU A 261 26.70 5.03 -11.96
CA LEU A 261 27.16 3.75 -11.49
C LEU A 261 26.03 2.72 -11.50
N LEU A 262 24.84 3.13 -11.02
CA LEU A 262 23.66 2.27 -11.04
C LEU A 262 23.33 1.84 -12.47
N ASP A 263 23.31 2.78 -13.41
CA ASP A 263 23.09 2.49 -14.82
C ASP A 263 24.12 1.50 -15.36
N SER A 264 25.41 1.74 -15.12
CA SER A 264 26.49 0.87 -15.58
C SER A 264 26.39 -0.56 -15.03
N VAL A 265 26.00 -0.72 -13.76
CA VAL A 265 25.83 -2.04 -13.13
C VAL A 265 24.61 -2.74 -13.69
N THR A 266 23.46 -2.07 -13.68
CA THR A 266 22.18 -2.66 -14.09
C THR A 266 22.08 -2.89 -15.60
N GLU A 267 22.93 -2.28 -16.44
CA GLU A 267 23.06 -2.63 -17.87
C GLU A 267 23.77 -3.97 -18.09
N ARG A 268 24.57 -4.41 -17.13
CA ARG A 268 25.47 -5.58 -17.25
C ARG A 268 25.01 -6.78 -16.43
N VAL A 269 24.13 -6.54 -15.46
CA VAL A 269 23.58 -7.54 -14.54
C VAL A 269 22.11 -7.73 -14.86
N ASN A 270 21.66 -8.99 -14.95
CA ASN A 270 20.24 -9.29 -15.10
C ASN A 270 19.53 -9.08 -13.77
N GLY A 271 18.39 -8.41 -13.81
CA GLY A 271 17.56 -8.21 -12.64
C GLY A 271 16.73 -9.43 -12.24
N PRO A 272 15.93 -9.29 -11.17
CA PRO A 272 15.04 -10.35 -10.73
C PRO A 272 14.01 -10.70 -11.82
N SER A 273 13.37 -11.86 -11.69
CA SER A 273 12.47 -12.39 -12.73
C SER A 273 11.31 -11.44 -13.08
N TYR A 274 10.83 -10.63 -12.14
CA TYR A 274 9.77 -9.65 -12.36
C TYR A 274 10.27 -8.33 -12.97
N ASP A 275 11.55 -8.00 -12.83
CA ASP A 275 12.21 -6.80 -13.39
C ASP A 275 13.58 -7.13 -14.02
N PRO A 276 13.62 -7.89 -15.15
CA PRO A 276 14.87 -8.42 -15.69
C PRO A 276 15.86 -7.34 -16.16
N SER A 277 15.37 -6.14 -16.48
CA SER A 277 16.16 -5.02 -16.97
C SER A 277 16.40 -3.93 -15.92
N HIS A 278 15.98 -4.16 -14.67
CA HIS A 278 16.04 -3.17 -13.58
C HIS A 278 15.30 -1.86 -13.91
N ASP A 279 14.32 -1.87 -14.81
CA ASP A 279 13.60 -0.66 -15.21
C ASP A 279 12.75 -0.14 -14.04
N LEU A 280 12.12 -1.04 -13.26
CA LEU A 280 11.38 -0.63 -12.06
C LEU A 280 12.35 -0.04 -11.02
N LEU A 281 13.44 -0.75 -10.70
CA LEU A 281 14.42 -0.27 -9.74
C LEU A 281 14.98 1.11 -10.13
N ARG A 282 15.36 1.30 -11.39
CA ARG A 282 15.88 2.59 -11.88
C ARG A 282 14.83 3.68 -11.76
N SER A 283 13.57 3.41 -12.13
CA SER A 283 12.50 4.41 -11.99
C SER A 283 12.32 4.86 -10.53
N LEU A 284 12.43 3.94 -9.57
CA LEU A 284 12.35 4.25 -8.14
C LEU A 284 13.59 4.99 -7.64
N TYR A 285 14.78 4.60 -8.10
CA TYR A 285 16.03 5.24 -7.74
C TYR A 285 16.07 6.71 -8.18
N TYR A 286 15.66 7.00 -9.43
CA TYR A 286 15.71 8.35 -9.97
C TYR A 286 14.73 9.31 -9.30
N ARG A 287 13.69 8.83 -8.60
CA ARG A 287 12.78 9.67 -7.78
C ARG A 287 13.50 10.41 -6.65
N LYS A 288 14.72 9.98 -6.28
CA LYS A 288 15.55 10.67 -5.28
C LYS A 288 16.18 11.98 -5.80
N PHE A 289 16.08 12.26 -7.10
CA PHE A 289 16.73 13.41 -7.74
C PHE A 289 15.68 14.34 -8.35
N GLU A 290 15.76 15.64 -8.04
CA GLU A 290 14.78 16.65 -8.47
C GLU A 290 14.71 16.79 -10.01
N ASP A 291 15.85 16.66 -10.70
CA ASP A 291 15.94 16.91 -12.15
C ASP A 291 15.76 15.64 -13.03
N ALA A 292 15.25 14.53 -12.47
CA ALA A 292 15.24 13.22 -13.14
C ALA A 292 13.86 12.76 -13.65
N GLU A 293 12.89 13.67 -13.79
CA GLU A 293 11.52 13.36 -14.24
C GLU A 293 11.47 12.59 -15.57
N ALA A 294 12.33 12.99 -16.53
CA ALA A 294 12.38 12.37 -17.85
C ALA A 294 12.89 10.92 -17.78
N GLU A 295 13.88 10.65 -16.93
CA GLU A 295 14.44 9.33 -16.66
C GLU A 295 13.40 8.44 -15.96
N ILE A 296 12.74 8.95 -14.91
CA ILE A 296 11.69 8.23 -14.17
C ILE A 296 10.60 7.76 -15.13
N GLU A 297 10.07 8.68 -15.95
CA GLU A 297 9.00 8.37 -16.90
C GLU A 297 9.48 7.42 -18.02
N SER A 298 10.72 7.55 -18.48
CA SER A 298 11.33 6.67 -19.47
C SER A 298 11.43 5.22 -18.97
N PHE A 299 11.99 5.03 -17.77
CA PHE A 299 12.14 3.69 -17.17
C PHE A 299 10.78 3.09 -16.77
N ARG A 300 9.87 3.88 -16.23
CA ARG A 300 8.48 3.45 -15.96
C ARG A 300 7.78 2.92 -17.20
N LYS A 301 7.86 3.64 -18.33
CA LYS A 301 7.29 3.18 -19.61
C LYS A 301 7.91 1.88 -20.11
N LYS A 302 9.23 1.74 -20.00
CA LYS A 302 9.94 0.51 -20.39
C LYS A 302 9.49 -0.67 -19.53
N TYR A 303 9.39 -0.48 -18.21
CA TYR A 303 8.92 -1.52 -17.30
C TYR A 303 7.46 -1.92 -17.58
N ILE A 304 6.55 -0.96 -17.75
CA ILE A 304 5.15 -1.27 -18.09
C ILE A 304 5.06 -2.02 -19.44
N ALA A 305 5.91 -1.68 -20.41
CA ALA A 305 5.99 -2.42 -21.67
C ALA A 305 6.58 -3.83 -21.50
N SER A 306 7.54 -4.00 -20.60
CA SER A 306 8.17 -5.30 -20.31
C SER A 306 7.22 -6.24 -19.57
N LEU A 307 6.40 -5.72 -18.64
CA LEU A 307 5.37 -6.49 -17.92
C LEU A 307 4.42 -7.25 -18.84
N LYS A 308 4.04 -6.66 -19.98
CA LYS A 308 3.15 -7.31 -20.98
C LYS A 308 3.75 -8.54 -21.63
N ASN A 309 5.09 -8.62 -21.66
CA ASN A 309 5.83 -9.72 -22.27
C ASN A 309 6.47 -10.65 -21.23
N ASN A 310 6.40 -10.29 -19.94
CA ASN A 310 7.06 -11.03 -18.88
C ASN A 310 6.23 -12.24 -18.45
N ARG A 311 6.70 -13.45 -18.79
CA ARG A 311 6.01 -14.72 -18.47
C ARG A 311 6.16 -15.13 -17.01
N SER A 312 7.11 -14.55 -16.26
CA SER A 312 7.34 -14.89 -14.86
C SER A 312 6.29 -14.26 -13.93
N VAL A 313 5.64 -13.17 -14.36
CA VAL A 313 4.66 -12.41 -13.57
C VAL A 313 3.24 -12.80 -14.01
N PRO A 314 2.38 -13.31 -13.10
CA PRO A 314 0.99 -13.59 -13.44
C PRO A 314 0.26 -12.35 -13.98
N PRO A 315 -0.60 -12.47 -15.02
CA PRO A 315 -1.29 -11.32 -15.60
C PRO A 315 -2.10 -10.44 -14.62
N PRO A 316 -2.73 -10.98 -13.55
CA PRO A 316 -3.35 -10.14 -12.53
C PRO A 316 -2.33 -9.29 -11.75
N VAL A 317 -1.17 -9.86 -11.40
CA VAL A 317 -0.10 -9.16 -10.68
C VAL A 317 0.55 -8.11 -11.57
N ALA A 318 0.79 -8.42 -12.84
CA ALA A 318 1.33 -7.45 -13.80
C ALA A 318 0.41 -6.22 -13.94
N ARG A 319 -0.90 -6.44 -14.01
CA ARG A 319 -1.90 -5.35 -14.03
C ARG A 319 -1.92 -4.54 -12.74
N ALA A 320 -1.80 -5.20 -11.58
CA ALA A 320 -1.71 -4.51 -10.29
C ALA A 320 -0.43 -3.66 -10.18
N LEU A 321 0.72 -4.16 -10.63
CA LEU A 321 1.98 -3.40 -10.68
C LEU A 321 1.90 -2.21 -11.65
N GLU A 322 1.28 -2.39 -12.83
CA GLU A 322 1.02 -1.29 -13.78
C GLU A 322 0.13 -0.22 -13.14
N ALA A 323 -0.93 -0.62 -12.42
CA ALA A 323 -1.80 0.31 -11.72
C ALA A 323 -1.07 1.07 -10.60
N GLU A 324 -0.23 0.40 -9.82
CA GLU A 324 0.57 1.03 -8.77
C GLU A 324 1.54 2.07 -9.32
N LEU A 325 2.22 1.77 -10.43
CA LEU A 325 3.14 2.73 -11.06
C LEU A 325 2.44 3.97 -11.59
N PHE A 326 1.23 3.83 -12.11
CA PHE A 326 0.42 4.99 -12.49
C PHE A 326 -0.10 5.75 -11.27
N LEU A 327 -0.45 5.06 -10.17
CA LEU A 327 -0.84 5.72 -8.93
C LEU A 327 0.33 6.54 -8.36
N MET A 328 1.53 5.97 -8.31
CA MET A 328 2.75 6.66 -7.91
C MET A 328 3.03 7.88 -8.82
N ALA A 329 2.87 7.74 -10.13
CA ALA A 329 3.00 8.85 -11.07
C ALA A 329 2.02 9.99 -10.75
N ALA A 330 0.76 9.65 -10.42
CA ALA A 330 -0.23 10.65 -10.04
C ALA A 330 0.13 11.35 -8.72
N ARG A 331 0.67 10.61 -7.74
CA ARG A 331 1.13 11.16 -6.45
C ARG A 331 2.32 12.10 -6.64
N ASP A 332 3.31 11.69 -7.44
CA ASP A 332 4.50 12.52 -7.75
C ASP A 332 4.06 13.88 -8.32
N GLU A 333 3.19 13.87 -9.35
CA GLU A 333 2.65 15.10 -9.96
C GLU A 333 1.81 15.95 -8.98
N GLN A 334 1.13 15.33 -8.02
CA GLN A 334 0.40 16.06 -6.97
C GLN A 334 1.32 16.71 -5.95
N GLU A 335 2.43 16.07 -5.60
CA GLU A 335 3.41 16.62 -4.65
C GLU A 335 4.08 17.87 -5.23
N PHE A 336 4.35 17.89 -6.53
CA PHE A 336 4.81 19.09 -7.25
C PHE A 336 3.82 20.25 -7.20
N ASP A 337 2.50 19.98 -7.16
CA ASP A 337 1.46 21.02 -7.05
C ASP A 337 1.38 21.63 -5.64
N SER A 338 1.93 20.95 -4.63
CA SER A 338 1.83 21.39 -3.25
C SER A 338 2.76 22.59 -3.05
N PRO A 339 2.24 23.81 -2.84
CA PRO A 339 3.08 24.99 -2.71
C PRO A 339 3.90 24.84 -1.43
N MET A 340 5.16 24.42 -1.56
CA MET A 340 6.15 24.64 -0.52
C MET A 340 6.35 26.16 -0.43
N GLN A 341 5.51 26.79 0.38
CA GLN A 341 5.38 28.23 0.62
C GLN A 341 6.64 28.92 1.17
N MET A 342 7.81 28.28 1.19
CA MET A 342 9.02 28.91 1.72
C MET A 342 9.63 29.95 0.79
N PHE A 343 9.33 29.92 -0.52
CA PHE A 343 9.85 30.93 -1.45
C PHE A 343 8.74 31.68 -2.20
N PRO A 344 8.30 32.86 -1.72
CA PRO A 344 7.19 33.63 -2.29
C PRO A 344 7.46 34.24 -3.68
N PHE A 345 8.57 33.90 -4.34
CA PHE A 345 9.00 34.52 -5.61
C PHE A 345 9.21 33.54 -6.78
N GLY A 346 9.08 32.24 -6.56
CA GLY A 346 9.11 31.26 -7.65
C GLY A 346 7.74 31.16 -8.30
N MET A 347 7.61 31.58 -9.58
CA MET A 347 6.47 31.16 -10.41
C MET A 347 6.68 29.70 -10.78
N GLN A 348 6.37 28.77 -9.86
CA GLN A 348 6.22 27.37 -10.22
C GLN A 348 5.02 27.23 -11.16
N GLU A 349 5.21 26.49 -12.25
CA GLU A 349 4.11 26.08 -13.11
C GLU A 349 3.18 25.21 -12.27
N ALA A 350 1.89 25.56 -12.21
CA ALA A 350 0.90 24.74 -11.50
C ALA A 350 0.89 23.33 -12.13
N ALA A 351 0.74 22.29 -11.32
CA ALA A 351 0.80 20.93 -11.83
C ALA A 351 -0.21 20.70 -12.97
N ASP A 352 0.18 19.86 -13.93
CA ASP A 352 -0.70 19.55 -15.05
C ASP A 352 -1.83 18.63 -14.58
N GLY A 353 -2.94 19.25 -14.18
CA GLY A 353 -4.15 18.52 -13.78
C GLY A 353 -4.68 17.56 -14.85
N GLN A 354 -4.36 17.76 -16.14
CA GLN A 354 -4.69 16.78 -17.18
C GLN A 354 -3.82 15.53 -17.07
N LEU A 355 -2.54 15.69 -16.78
CA LEU A 355 -1.59 14.59 -16.61
C LEU A 355 -1.92 13.77 -15.35
N ILE A 356 -2.21 14.44 -14.23
CA ILE A 356 -2.67 13.78 -12.99
C ILE A 356 -3.93 12.94 -13.26
N ASN A 357 -4.92 13.52 -13.94
CA ASN A 357 -6.15 12.82 -14.31
C ASN A 357 -5.88 11.61 -15.23
N GLN A 358 -4.95 11.75 -16.18
CA GLN A 358 -4.54 10.66 -17.07
C GLN A 358 -3.92 9.51 -16.29
N TYR A 359 -3.04 9.78 -15.33
CA TYR A 359 -2.43 8.76 -14.50
C TYR A 359 -3.45 8.04 -13.61
N PHE A 360 -4.33 8.75 -12.91
CA PHE A 360 -5.39 8.08 -12.14
C PHE A 360 -6.33 7.23 -13.00
N THR A 361 -6.70 7.74 -14.18
CA THR A 361 -7.53 6.98 -15.12
C THR A 361 -6.79 5.75 -15.62
N ALA A 362 -5.49 5.85 -15.89
CA ALA A 362 -4.65 4.73 -16.30
C ALA A 362 -4.52 3.69 -15.17
N ALA A 363 -4.32 4.12 -13.92
CA ALA A 363 -4.22 3.26 -12.75
C ALA A 363 -5.50 2.43 -12.54
N THR A 364 -6.63 3.12 -12.44
CA THR A 364 -7.95 2.48 -12.24
C THR A 364 -8.37 1.60 -13.41
N LYS A 365 -7.92 1.89 -14.63
CA LYS A 365 -8.16 1.04 -15.82
C LYS A 365 -7.25 -0.19 -15.86
N ALA A 366 -5.98 -0.05 -15.47
CA ALA A 366 -5.01 -1.14 -15.47
C ALA A 366 -5.45 -2.25 -14.51
N TYR A 367 -5.89 -1.88 -13.31
CA TYR A 367 -6.42 -2.82 -12.31
C TYR A 367 -7.68 -2.26 -11.64
N PRO A 368 -8.88 -2.55 -12.16
CA PRO A 368 -10.14 -2.01 -11.63
C PRO A 368 -10.41 -2.34 -10.15
N ALA A 369 -9.84 -3.41 -9.62
CA ALA A 369 -9.96 -3.80 -8.21
C ALA A 369 -8.99 -3.07 -7.27
N HIS A 370 -8.18 -2.11 -7.76
CA HIS A 370 -7.28 -1.28 -6.94
C HIS A 370 -8.08 -0.22 -6.17
N ALA A 371 -8.55 -0.56 -4.97
CA ALA A 371 -9.44 0.31 -4.19
C ALA A 371 -8.80 1.65 -3.80
N GLU A 372 -7.50 1.65 -3.50
CA GLU A 372 -6.75 2.84 -3.11
C GLU A 372 -6.60 3.81 -4.29
N ALA A 373 -6.27 3.32 -5.49
CA ALA A 373 -6.21 4.16 -6.68
C ALA A 373 -7.54 4.89 -6.98
N HIS A 374 -8.68 4.21 -6.79
CA HIS A 374 -9.98 4.85 -6.92
C HIS A 374 -10.25 5.89 -5.83
N SER A 375 -9.92 5.55 -4.57
CA SER A 375 -10.11 6.43 -3.43
C SER A 375 -9.31 7.73 -3.58
N GLU A 376 -8.04 7.64 -3.97
CA GLU A 376 -7.18 8.81 -4.20
C GLU A 376 -7.62 9.63 -5.40
N TYR A 377 -8.03 8.98 -6.50
CA TYR A 377 -8.55 9.69 -7.66
C TYR A 377 -9.80 10.51 -7.31
N VAL A 378 -10.72 9.91 -6.56
CA VAL A 378 -11.92 10.59 -6.05
C VAL A 378 -11.54 11.71 -5.07
N GLY A 379 -10.57 11.47 -4.18
CA GLY A 379 -10.05 12.47 -3.25
C GLY A 379 -9.51 13.70 -3.98
N TRP A 380 -8.73 13.47 -5.05
CA TRP A 380 -8.21 14.52 -5.92
C TRP A 380 -9.33 15.29 -6.65
N LEU A 381 -10.31 14.59 -7.24
CA LEU A 381 -11.44 15.26 -7.90
C LEU A 381 -12.26 16.12 -6.91
N ARG A 382 -12.44 15.65 -5.68
CA ARG A 382 -13.09 16.42 -4.60
C ARG A 382 -12.28 17.66 -4.22
N SER A 383 -10.96 17.55 -4.09
CA SER A 383 -10.11 18.71 -3.78
C SER A 383 -10.14 19.75 -4.91
N GLN A 384 -10.23 19.30 -6.16
CA GLN A 384 -10.46 20.19 -7.31
C GLN A 384 -11.83 20.87 -7.24
N ALA A 385 -12.90 20.19 -6.80
CA ALA A 385 -14.23 20.79 -6.66
C ALA A 385 -14.32 21.87 -5.57
N ASP A 386 -13.49 21.76 -4.52
CA ASP A 386 -13.48 22.66 -3.36
C ASP A 386 -12.79 24.02 -3.62
N VAL A 387 -12.14 24.20 -4.77
CA VAL A 387 -11.47 25.45 -5.12
C VAL A 387 -12.48 26.60 -5.29
N ARG A 388 -12.46 27.56 -4.37
CA ARG A 388 -13.46 28.64 -4.21
C ARG A 388 -13.69 29.52 -5.44
N ASN A 389 -12.70 29.62 -6.33
CA ASN A 389 -12.71 30.55 -7.48
C ASN A 389 -13.02 29.88 -8.83
N GLN A 390 -13.56 28.66 -8.83
CA GLN A 390 -13.89 27.99 -10.08
C GLN A 390 -15.19 28.50 -10.72
N THR A 391 -15.21 28.49 -12.05
CA THR A 391 -16.43 28.79 -12.82
C THR A 391 -17.45 27.67 -12.63
N LYS A 392 -18.76 28.02 -12.69
CA LYS A 392 -19.85 27.02 -12.62
C LYS A 392 -19.72 25.91 -13.67
N ALA A 393 -19.18 26.24 -14.85
CA ALA A 393 -18.94 25.26 -15.92
C ALA A 393 -17.86 24.25 -15.52
N LYS A 394 -16.74 24.73 -14.95
CA LYS A 394 -15.66 23.86 -14.46
C LYS A 394 -16.14 22.98 -13.29
N GLN A 395 -16.89 23.55 -12.33
CA GLN A 395 -17.51 22.80 -11.24
C GLN A 395 -18.42 21.68 -11.76
N LYS A 396 -19.25 21.97 -12.78
CA LYS A 396 -20.11 20.97 -13.40
C LYS A 396 -19.31 19.88 -14.13
N ALA A 397 -18.22 20.24 -14.80
CA ALA A 397 -17.33 19.27 -15.45
C ALA A 397 -16.71 18.33 -14.41
N ILE A 398 -16.10 18.87 -13.35
CA ILE A 398 -15.52 18.06 -12.25
C ILE A 398 -16.57 17.18 -11.59
N ALA A 399 -17.78 17.67 -11.34
CA ALA A 399 -18.86 16.85 -10.79
C ALA A 399 -19.26 15.69 -11.73
N THR A 400 -19.15 15.89 -13.04
CA THR A 400 -19.40 14.84 -14.04
C THR A 400 -18.28 13.81 -14.02
N ASP A 401 -17.01 14.26 -14.01
CA ASP A 401 -15.84 13.39 -13.93
C ASP A 401 -15.84 12.57 -12.63
N LEU A 402 -16.20 13.20 -11.50
CA LEU A 402 -16.37 12.54 -10.21
C LEU A 402 -17.45 11.46 -10.26
N ALA A 403 -18.58 11.71 -10.93
CA ALA A 403 -19.62 10.71 -11.09
C ALA A 403 -19.15 9.51 -11.94
N VAL A 404 -18.32 9.74 -12.96
CA VAL A 404 -17.71 8.66 -13.74
C VAL A 404 -16.72 7.87 -12.90
N ALA A 405 -15.83 8.54 -12.17
CA ALA A 405 -14.86 7.90 -11.27
C ALA A 405 -15.56 7.03 -10.21
N MET A 406 -16.62 7.54 -9.58
CA MET A 406 -17.42 6.79 -8.61
C MET A 406 -18.09 5.56 -9.22
N GLN A 407 -18.59 5.65 -10.46
CA GLN A 407 -19.14 4.47 -11.16
C GLN A 407 -18.06 3.42 -11.45
N HIS A 408 -16.88 3.85 -11.90
CA HIS A 408 -15.76 2.94 -12.12
C HIS A 408 -15.31 2.28 -10.81
N TRP A 409 -15.26 3.02 -9.71
CA TRP A 409 -14.94 2.47 -8.39
C TRP A 409 -15.99 1.44 -7.95
N ALA A 410 -17.27 1.78 -8.05
CA ALA A 410 -18.35 0.89 -7.66
C ALA A 410 -18.44 -0.38 -8.53
N ALA A 411 -17.95 -0.33 -9.78
CA ALA A 411 -17.87 -1.47 -10.69
C ALA A 411 -16.61 -2.32 -10.44
N GLY A 412 -15.46 -1.67 -10.23
CA GLY A 412 -14.16 -2.33 -10.02
C GLY A 412 -14.00 -2.94 -8.63
N CYS A 413 -14.62 -2.32 -7.61
CA CYS A 413 -14.68 -2.78 -6.23
C CYS A 413 -16.15 -2.94 -5.81
N PRO A 414 -16.81 -4.07 -6.12
CA PRO A 414 -18.26 -4.23 -5.91
C PRO A 414 -18.72 -4.02 -4.47
N ASP A 415 -17.88 -4.35 -3.50
CA ASP A 415 -18.15 -4.23 -2.06
C ASP A 415 -17.90 -2.82 -1.49
N ALA A 416 -17.39 -1.89 -2.30
CA ALA A 416 -17.14 -0.52 -1.86
C ALA A 416 -18.46 0.24 -1.62
N ILE A 417 -18.68 0.62 -0.37
CA ILE A 417 -19.90 1.31 0.09
C ILE A 417 -19.90 2.79 -0.28
N GLU A 418 -18.76 3.47 -0.07
CA GLU A 418 -18.64 4.91 -0.30
C GLU A 418 -19.09 5.37 -1.69
N PRO A 419 -18.59 4.78 -2.81
CA PRO A 419 -19.01 5.25 -4.13
C PRO A 419 -20.50 5.04 -4.37
N ARG A 420 -21.12 4.02 -3.76
CA ARG A 420 -22.55 3.75 -3.89
C ARG A 420 -23.41 4.76 -3.15
N LEU A 421 -23.05 5.08 -1.89
CA LEU A 421 -23.74 6.13 -1.13
C LEU A 421 -23.70 7.45 -1.90
N TRP A 422 -22.54 7.79 -2.45
CA TRP A 422 -22.37 9.01 -3.23
C TRP A 422 -23.19 8.98 -4.53
N LEU A 423 -23.18 7.86 -5.27
CA LEU A 423 -23.94 7.72 -6.51
C LEU A 423 -25.45 7.78 -6.30
N VAL A 424 -25.96 7.22 -5.20
CA VAL A 424 -27.38 7.38 -4.82
C VAL A 424 -27.72 8.85 -4.70
N ASP A 425 -26.94 9.61 -3.93
CA ASP A 425 -27.18 11.05 -3.75
C ASP A 425 -27.09 11.81 -5.07
N TYR A 426 -26.04 11.56 -5.86
CA TYR A 426 -25.82 12.21 -7.15
C TYR A 426 -26.97 11.92 -8.14
N PHE A 427 -27.36 10.66 -8.33
CA PHE A 427 -28.42 10.30 -9.27
C PHE A 427 -29.79 10.79 -8.79
N LEU A 428 -30.07 10.77 -7.48
CA LEU A 428 -31.31 11.31 -6.95
C LEU A 428 -31.41 12.82 -7.13
N GLU A 429 -30.32 13.56 -6.90
CA GLU A 429 -30.28 15.01 -7.14
C GLU A 429 -30.46 15.39 -8.63
N ASN A 430 -30.01 14.51 -9.54
CA ASN A 430 -30.15 14.67 -10.99
C ASN A 430 -31.44 14.02 -11.57
N GLU A 431 -32.32 13.48 -10.73
CA GLU A 431 -33.57 12.81 -11.12
C GLU A 431 -33.39 11.53 -11.98
N GLU A 432 -32.26 10.85 -11.81
CA GLU A 432 -31.89 9.62 -12.52
C GLU A 432 -32.20 8.37 -11.68
N LEU A 433 -33.46 8.19 -11.26
CA LEU A 433 -33.89 7.12 -10.35
C LEU A 433 -33.47 5.72 -10.79
N GLU A 434 -33.63 5.41 -12.08
CA GLU A 434 -33.31 4.09 -12.64
C GLU A 434 -31.82 3.73 -12.44
N ARG A 435 -30.95 4.74 -12.37
CA ARG A 435 -29.52 4.56 -12.12
C ARG A 435 -29.20 4.48 -10.62
N ALA A 436 -29.96 5.16 -9.77
CA ALA A 436 -29.81 5.07 -8.32
C ALA A 436 -30.35 3.75 -7.73
N GLU A 437 -31.45 3.22 -8.27
CA GLU A 437 -32.10 2.01 -7.78
C GLU A 437 -31.18 0.80 -7.54
N PRO A 438 -30.31 0.38 -8.48
CA PRO A 438 -29.41 -0.76 -8.24
C PRO A 438 -28.45 -0.51 -7.07
N HIS A 439 -28.02 0.73 -6.86
CA HIS A 439 -27.16 1.09 -5.73
C HIS A 439 -27.93 1.08 -4.40
N VAL A 440 -29.17 1.57 -4.38
CA VAL A 440 -30.05 1.51 -3.20
C VAL A 440 -30.33 0.06 -2.81
N ARG A 441 -30.68 -0.81 -3.76
CA ARG A 441 -30.92 -2.23 -3.50
C ARG A 441 -29.68 -2.91 -2.93
N PHE A 442 -28.52 -2.69 -3.56
CA PHE A 442 -27.26 -3.21 -3.05
C PHE A 442 -26.99 -2.76 -1.60
N LEU A 443 -27.14 -1.47 -1.31
CA LEU A 443 -26.88 -0.92 0.02
C LEU A 443 -27.88 -1.46 1.05
N ALA A 444 -29.14 -1.58 0.69
CA ALA A 444 -30.18 -2.18 1.53
C ALA A 444 -29.93 -3.66 1.84
N ASP A 445 -29.48 -4.43 0.86
CA ASP A 445 -29.17 -5.85 1.02
C ASP A 445 -27.84 -6.06 1.77
N SER A 446 -26.96 -5.04 1.78
CA SER A 446 -25.70 -5.09 2.50
C SER A 446 -25.94 -5.02 4.02
N ARG A 447 -25.38 -5.98 4.76
CA ARG A 447 -25.41 -5.98 6.24
C ARG A 447 -24.34 -5.05 6.82
N ASN A 448 -24.30 -3.80 6.36
CA ASN A 448 -23.30 -2.84 6.81
C ASN A 448 -23.71 -2.15 8.12
N VAL A 449 -22.73 -1.91 8.99
CA VAL A 449 -22.91 -1.20 10.27
C VAL A 449 -23.05 0.31 10.06
N ASP A 450 -22.65 0.82 8.90
CA ASP A 450 -22.76 2.23 8.54
C ASP A 450 -24.22 2.71 8.56
N LEU A 451 -24.51 3.67 9.43
CA LEU A 451 -25.87 4.19 9.62
C LEU A 451 -26.43 4.91 8.38
N ARG A 452 -25.57 5.43 7.49
CA ARG A 452 -25.97 6.04 6.23
C ARG A 452 -26.47 4.97 5.25
N VAL A 453 -25.87 3.79 5.29
CA VAL A 453 -26.32 2.62 4.51
C VAL A 453 -27.69 2.17 4.99
N GLN A 454 -27.87 2.05 6.31
CA GLN A 454 -29.16 1.68 6.90
C GLN A 454 -30.26 2.72 6.58
N ALA A 455 -29.90 4.01 6.54
CA ALA A 455 -30.81 5.09 6.19
C ALA A 455 -31.04 5.24 4.66
N THR A 456 -30.37 4.46 3.81
CA THR A 456 -30.44 4.65 2.34
C THR A 456 -31.86 4.42 1.78
N GLN A 457 -32.58 3.39 2.27
CA GLN A 457 -33.97 3.16 1.85
C GLN A 457 -34.90 4.31 2.25
N TRP A 458 -34.78 4.79 3.50
CA TRP A 458 -35.51 5.96 3.96
C TRP A 458 -35.25 7.18 3.09
N LYS A 459 -33.96 7.45 2.82
CA LYS A 459 -33.52 8.60 2.03
C LYS A 459 -34.06 8.53 0.60
N TRP A 460 -34.09 7.33 0.00
CA TRP A 460 -34.70 7.09 -1.31
C TRP A 460 -36.16 7.50 -1.34
N HIS A 461 -36.99 7.00 -0.42
CA HIS A 461 -38.42 7.33 -0.36
C HIS A 461 -38.65 8.83 -0.14
N LEU A 462 -37.86 9.44 0.74
CA LEU A 462 -37.94 10.88 1.00
C LEU A 462 -37.60 11.72 -0.25
N LEU A 463 -36.51 11.39 -0.94
CA LEU A 463 -36.10 12.11 -2.14
C LEU A 463 -37.05 11.85 -3.32
N GLU A 464 -37.64 10.66 -3.41
CA GLU A 464 -38.67 10.36 -4.40
C GLU A 464 -39.96 11.15 -4.15
N ALA A 465 -40.39 11.29 -2.89
CA ALA A 465 -41.48 12.19 -2.52
C ALA A 465 -41.20 13.63 -2.98
N MET A 466 -39.99 14.14 -2.74
CA MET A 466 -39.57 15.47 -3.18
C MET A 466 -39.56 15.61 -4.71
N ARG A 467 -39.18 14.57 -5.46
CA ARG A 467 -39.20 14.56 -6.93
C ARG A 467 -40.63 14.58 -7.47
N LEU A 468 -41.52 13.77 -6.91
CA LEU A 468 -42.94 13.71 -7.29
C LEU A 468 -43.64 15.06 -7.05
N CYS A 469 -43.21 15.83 -6.06
CA CYS A 469 -43.68 17.20 -5.83
C CYS A 469 -43.39 18.19 -6.98
N ARG A 470 -42.57 17.84 -7.98
CA ARG A 470 -42.27 18.72 -9.11
C ARG A 470 -43.49 18.99 -9.99
N ARG A 471 -44.38 18.00 -10.18
CA ARG A 471 -45.60 18.13 -11.00
C ARG A 471 -46.84 17.89 -10.17
N LYS A 472 -47.85 18.76 -10.30
CA LYS A 472 -49.13 18.63 -9.57
C LYS A 472 -49.82 17.27 -9.82
N ALA A 473 -49.67 16.70 -11.01
CA ALA A 473 -50.25 15.42 -11.37
C ALA A 473 -49.70 14.22 -10.57
N TRP A 474 -48.54 14.35 -9.90
CA TRP A 474 -47.85 13.26 -9.21
C TRP A 474 -47.96 13.35 -7.68
N MET A 475 -48.73 14.30 -7.17
CA MET A 475 -48.79 14.62 -5.74
C MET A 475 -49.37 13.49 -4.88
N HIS A 476 -50.16 12.57 -5.44
CA HIS A 476 -50.67 11.41 -4.71
C HIS A 476 -49.50 10.49 -4.32
N GLY A 477 -48.66 10.13 -5.29
CA GLY A 477 -47.46 9.32 -5.03
C GLY A 477 -46.47 10.00 -4.07
N ALA A 478 -46.41 11.34 -4.05
CA ALA A 478 -45.54 12.05 -3.11
C ALA A 478 -45.92 11.80 -1.63
N GLU A 479 -47.21 11.68 -1.30
CA GLU A 479 -47.66 11.36 0.06
C GLU A 479 -47.39 9.89 0.38
N GLU A 480 -47.69 8.97 -0.54
CA GLU A 480 -47.38 7.54 -0.36
C GLU A 480 -45.89 7.29 -0.08
N GLN A 481 -45.01 8.00 -0.80
CA GLN A 481 -43.56 7.91 -0.61
C GLN A 481 -43.11 8.54 0.71
N LEU A 482 -43.73 9.65 1.12
CA LEU A 482 -43.43 10.27 2.42
C LEU A 482 -43.89 9.37 3.58
N ASP A 483 -45.07 8.77 3.47
CA ASP A 483 -45.60 7.80 4.45
C ASP A 483 -44.74 6.52 4.49
N ALA A 484 -44.20 6.10 3.34
CA ALA A 484 -43.23 5.01 3.27
C ALA A 484 -41.91 5.37 3.99
N ALA A 485 -41.39 6.58 3.79
CA ALA A 485 -40.22 7.07 4.51
C ALA A 485 -40.47 7.13 6.01
N GLU A 486 -41.64 7.59 6.46
CA GLU A 486 -42.01 7.63 7.88
C GLU A 486 -41.92 6.26 8.56
N LYS A 487 -42.37 5.20 7.88
CA LYS A 487 -42.38 3.82 8.44
C LYS A 487 -40.99 3.26 8.73
N ILE A 488 -39.97 3.76 8.03
CA ILE A 488 -38.57 3.32 8.18
C ILE A 488 -37.67 4.48 8.59
N TRP A 489 -38.20 5.42 9.37
CA TRP A 489 -37.45 6.58 9.85
C TRP A 489 -36.22 6.12 10.66
N PRO A 490 -35.01 6.63 10.35
CA PRO A 490 -33.80 6.25 11.08
C PRO A 490 -33.90 6.63 12.56
N LEU A 491 -33.60 5.70 13.47
CA LEU A 491 -33.71 5.91 14.92
C LEU A 491 -32.82 7.04 15.45
N TRP A 492 -31.72 7.33 14.76
CA TRP A 492 -30.75 8.36 15.12
C TRP A 492 -31.12 9.76 14.63
N LEU A 493 -32.19 9.90 13.82
CA LEU A 493 -32.64 11.17 13.26
C LEU A 493 -33.92 11.63 13.96
N SER A 494 -33.99 12.91 14.38
CA SER A 494 -35.20 13.43 15.00
C SER A 494 -36.39 13.35 14.06
N ARG A 495 -37.58 13.11 14.64
CA ARG A 495 -38.86 13.14 13.93
C ARG A 495 -39.45 14.56 13.88
N ASP A 496 -38.79 15.56 14.47
CA ASP A 496 -39.28 16.94 14.53
C ASP A 496 -39.46 17.57 13.15
N TRP A 497 -38.69 17.12 12.15
CA TRP A 497 -38.78 17.63 10.79
C TRP A 497 -39.94 17.03 9.98
N LEU A 498 -40.41 15.82 10.33
CA LEU A 498 -41.44 15.10 9.59
C LEU A 498 -42.77 15.89 9.47
N PRO A 499 -43.31 16.49 10.55
CA PRO A 499 -44.50 17.33 10.45
C PRO A 499 -44.34 18.51 9.47
N TYR A 500 -43.15 19.11 9.38
CA TYR A 500 -42.88 20.19 8.43
C TYR A 500 -42.88 19.69 6.97
N LEU A 501 -42.45 18.45 6.72
CA LEU A 501 -42.52 17.83 5.40
C LEU A 501 -43.98 17.61 4.96
N HIS A 502 -44.86 17.15 5.86
CA HIS A 502 -46.29 17.04 5.57
C HIS A 502 -46.96 18.41 5.36
N ALA A 503 -46.61 19.42 6.18
CA ALA A 503 -47.11 20.78 6.00
C ALA A 503 -46.66 21.36 4.65
N ALA A 504 -45.40 21.15 4.28
CA ALA A 504 -44.84 21.54 2.98
C ALA A 504 -45.52 20.82 1.80
N LEU A 505 -45.93 19.57 1.98
CA LEU A 505 -46.69 18.82 0.98
C LEU A 505 -48.12 19.36 0.84
N ALA A 506 -48.78 19.70 1.96
CA ALA A 506 -50.13 20.29 1.96
C ALA A 506 -50.19 21.62 1.21
N ILE A 507 -49.27 22.55 1.53
CA ILE A 507 -49.16 23.83 0.79
C ILE A 507 -48.86 23.58 -0.69
N ARG A 508 -47.98 22.62 -1.02
CA ARG A 508 -47.65 22.28 -2.41
C ARG A 508 -48.87 21.76 -3.19
N ARG A 509 -49.83 21.09 -2.52
CA ARG A 509 -51.10 20.64 -3.10
C ARG A 509 -52.12 21.77 -3.27
N GLY A 510 -51.92 22.90 -2.60
CA GLY A 510 -52.88 23.99 -2.50
C GLY A 510 -53.92 23.77 -1.41
N ASP A 511 -53.67 22.86 -0.47
CA ASP A 511 -54.53 22.59 0.69
C ASP A 511 -54.09 23.49 1.85
N THR A 512 -54.55 24.74 1.83
CA THR A 512 -54.21 25.76 2.81
C THR A 512 -54.70 25.41 4.20
N ASP A 513 -55.90 24.84 4.32
CA ASP A 513 -56.52 24.52 5.60
C ASP A 513 -55.76 23.41 6.33
N ARG A 514 -55.36 22.36 5.59
CA ARG A 514 -54.51 21.30 6.15
C ARG A 514 -53.12 21.83 6.52
N TYR A 515 -52.54 22.70 5.69
CA TYR A 515 -51.25 23.34 6.01
C TYR A 515 -51.33 24.14 7.31
N GLU A 516 -52.34 25.00 7.49
CA GLU A 516 -52.53 25.80 8.69
C GLU A 516 -52.77 24.94 9.92
N THR A 517 -53.58 23.88 9.79
CA THR A 517 -53.83 22.91 10.85
C THR A 517 -52.54 22.23 11.30
N LEU A 518 -51.76 21.69 10.34
CA LEU A 518 -50.48 21.05 10.64
C LEU A 518 -49.50 22.05 11.26
N ARG A 519 -49.39 23.26 10.72
CA ARG A 519 -48.46 24.26 11.27
C ARG A 519 -48.86 24.69 12.68
N GLN A 520 -50.15 24.81 12.97
CA GLN A 520 -50.64 25.11 14.32
C GLN A 520 -50.36 23.95 15.29
N GLN A 521 -50.59 22.70 14.88
CA GLN A 521 -50.26 21.52 15.69
C GLN A 521 -48.77 21.47 16.04
N ILE A 522 -47.90 21.78 15.08
CA ILE A 522 -46.47 21.87 15.36
C ILE A 522 -46.19 23.02 16.33
N ARG A 523 -46.78 24.22 16.18
CA ARG A 523 -46.60 25.30 17.17
C ARG A 523 -47.04 24.88 18.57
N ASP A 524 -48.14 24.14 18.65
CA ASP A 524 -48.71 23.68 19.91
C ASP A 524 -47.86 22.59 20.57
N SER A 525 -47.21 21.71 19.80
CA SER A 525 -46.30 20.70 20.36
C SER A 525 -45.02 21.30 20.93
N TRP A 526 -44.68 22.53 20.54
CA TRP A 526 -43.52 23.28 21.00
C TRP A 526 -43.84 24.20 22.18
N LYS A 527 -45.02 24.08 22.82
CA LYS A 527 -45.44 24.90 23.98
C LYS A 527 -44.50 24.71 25.18
N THR A 528 -43.35 25.40 25.12
CA THR A 528 -42.44 25.74 26.21
C THR A 528 -42.73 27.15 26.70
N ASP A 529 -42.17 27.53 27.85
CA ASP A 529 -42.43 28.80 28.54
C ASP A 529 -42.07 30.07 27.73
N CYS A 530 -41.27 29.97 26.67
CA CYS A 530 -40.88 31.11 25.82
C CYS A 530 -41.29 30.90 24.35
N VAL A 531 -42.23 31.71 23.86
CA VAL A 531 -42.74 31.69 22.48
C VAL A 531 -41.69 32.12 21.45
N ASP A 532 -40.77 33.00 21.85
CA ASP A 532 -39.78 33.59 20.92
C ASP A 532 -38.64 32.62 20.59
N ASP A 533 -38.35 31.65 21.47
CA ASP A 533 -37.21 30.74 21.35
C ASP A 533 -37.31 29.74 20.19
N TYR A 534 -38.51 29.46 19.68
CA TYR A 534 -38.70 28.51 18.58
C TYR A 534 -39.08 29.17 17.26
N ARG A 535 -39.27 30.50 17.20
CA ARG A 535 -39.68 31.18 15.97
C ARG A 535 -38.69 31.02 14.84
N LEU A 536 -37.39 31.10 15.14
CA LEU A 536 -36.35 30.90 14.13
C LEU A 536 -36.32 29.45 13.65
N ALA A 537 -36.30 28.48 14.58
CA ALA A 537 -36.26 27.06 14.25
C ALA A 537 -37.48 26.66 13.39
N ASP A 538 -38.68 27.09 13.78
CA ASP A 538 -39.90 26.97 12.98
C ASP A 538 -39.69 27.48 11.55
N ALA A 539 -39.32 28.76 11.42
CA ALA A 539 -39.20 29.41 10.14
C ALA A 539 -38.16 28.72 9.24
N VAL A 540 -37.02 28.32 9.81
CA VAL A 540 -35.94 27.63 9.09
C VAL A 540 -36.37 26.22 8.65
N MET A 541 -36.99 25.43 9.55
CA MET A 541 -37.46 24.08 9.25
C MET A 541 -38.58 24.08 8.22
N MET A 542 -39.56 24.98 8.35
CA MET A 542 -40.65 25.13 7.40
C MET A 542 -40.15 25.58 6.03
N LEU A 543 -39.26 26.59 5.98
CA LEU A 543 -38.67 27.02 4.72
C LEU A 543 -37.84 25.91 4.07
N GLY A 544 -37.07 25.16 4.86
CA GLY A 544 -36.28 24.03 4.40
C GLY A 544 -37.16 22.93 3.80
N ALA A 545 -38.21 22.52 4.52
CA ALA A 545 -39.19 21.54 4.07
C ALA A 545 -39.91 22.00 2.79
N ALA A 546 -40.38 23.24 2.74
CA ALA A 546 -41.06 23.81 1.57
C ALA A 546 -40.16 23.85 0.32
N GLN A 547 -38.90 24.26 0.46
CA GLN A 547 -37.95 24.27 -0.65
C GLN A 547 -37.67 22.85 -1.16
N ARG A 548 -37.54 21.89 -0.24
CA ARG A 548 -37.31 20.47 -0.56
C ARG A 548 -38.52 19.83 -1.23
N MET A 549 -39.73 20.14 -0.77
CA MET A 549 -40.99 19.75 -1.42
C MET A 549 -41.36 20.59 -2.65
N ARG A 550 -40.40 21.34 -3.21
CA ARG A 550 -40.54 22.10 -4.46
C ARG A 550 -41.76 23.03 -4.49
N VAL A 551 -42.08 23.64 -3.35
CA VAL A 551 -43.13 24.66 -3.24
C VAL A 551 -42.80 25.83 -4.20
N PRO A 552 -43.76 26.34 -4.99
CA PRO A 552 -43.53 27.42 -5.94
C PRO A 552 -42.95 28.68 -5.29
N ALA A 553 -42.16 29.45 -6.04
CA ALA A 553 -41.49 30.65 -5.53
C ALA A 553 -42.44 31.69 -4.92
N ALA A 554 -43.68 31.81 -5.43
CA ALA A 554 -44.69 32.70 -4.89
C ALA A 554 -45.10 32.34 -3.45
N GLU A 555 -45.26 31.05 -3.18
CA GLU A 555 -45.61 30.50 -1.86
C GLU A 555 -44.40 30.41 -0.92
N LEU A 556 -43.18 30.29 -1.48
CA LEU A 556 -41.95 30.34 -0.70
C LEU A 556 -41.63 31.74 -0.14
N LYS A 557 -42.07 32.81 -0.80
CA LYS A 557 -41.73 34.19 -0.40
C LYS A 557 -42.24 34.53 1.02
N PRO A 558 -43.51 34.26 1.39
CA PRO A 558 -43.98 34.41 2.77
C PRO A 558 -43.20 33.58 3.79
N LEU A 559 -42.79 32.35 3.42
CA LEU A 559 -42.01 31.48 4.31
C LEU A 559 -40.56 31.96 4.49
N ARG A 560 -40.01 32.68 3.49
CA ARG A 560 -38.66 33.22 3.54
C ARG A 560 -38.55 34.47 4.41
N GLN A 561 -39.59 35.30 4.42
CA GLN A 561 -39.59 36.59 5.11
C GLN A 561 -39.20 36.49 6.61
N PRO A 562 -39.78 35.58 7.42
CA PRO A 562 -39.39 35.44 8.83
C PRO A 562 -37.93 35.06 9.04
N VAL A 563 -37.35 34.25 8.14
CA VAL A 563 -35.93 33.88 8.20
C VAL A 563 -35.04 35.08 7.85
N GLU A 564 -35.41 35.87 6.84
CA GLU A 564 -34.70 37.10 6.48
C GLU A 564 -34.79 38.17 7.56
N GLU A 565 -35.93 38.32 8.23
CA GLU A 565 -36.12 39.22 9.36
C GLU A 565 -35.25 38.80 10.55
N ALA A 566 -35.27 37.50 10.91
CA ALA A 566 -34.40 36.95 11.93
C ALA A 566 -32.91 37.15 11.59
N LEU A 567 -32.54 37.03 10.32
CA LEU A 567 -31.16 37.25 9.86
C LEU A 567 -30.72 38.72 9.96
N LYS A 568 -31.63 39.66 9.66
CA LYS A 568 -31.39 41.11 9.84
C LYS A 568 -31.25 41.47 11.31
N GLY A 569 -32.05 40.85 12.18
CA GLY A 569 -32.04 41.04 13.63
C GLY A 569 -31.25 39.98 14.40
N ARG A 570 -30.25 39.34 13.79
CA ARG A 570 -29.62 38.12 14.35
C ARG A 570 -28.99 38.31 15.73
N GLU A 571 -28.50 39.52 16.01
CA GLU A 571 -27.93 39.91 17.31
C GLU A 571 -28.99 39.88 18.44
N ASN A 572 -30.26 40.04 18.10
CA ASN A 572 -31.38 40.04 19.05
C ASN A 572 -32.03 38.65 19.23
N LEU A 573 -31.58 37.63 18.50
CA LEU A 573 -32.10 36.27 18.66
C LEU A 573 -31.75 35.72 20.05
N SER A 574 -32.56 34.82 20.60
CA SER A 574 -32.16 34.10 21.82
C SER A 574 -31.12 33.02 21.52
N ASN A 575 -30.35 32.62 22.54
CA ASN A 575 -29.39 31.53 22.41
C ASN A 575 -30.08 30.22 22.03
N THR A 576 -31.20 29.92 22.69
CA THR A 576 -32.06 28.76 22.39
C THR A 576 -32.47 28.70 20.92
N ALA A 577 -32.87 29.83 20.33
CA ALA A 577 -33.27 29.89 18.93
C ALA A 577 -32.12 29.53 17.97
N LEU A 578 -30.90 30.03 18.24
CA LEU A 578 -29.71 29.72 17.45
C LEU A 578 -29.26 28.26 17.63
N LEU A 579 -29.27 27.74 18.86
CA LEU A 579 -28.92 26.35 19.15
C LEU A 579 -29.86 25.37 18.44
N ARG A 580 -31.18 25.60 18.51
CA ARG A 580 -32.18 24.78 17.81
C ARG A 580 -32.05 24.83 16.29
N ALA A 581 -31.80 26.02 15.73
CA ALA A 581 -31.52 26.14 14.31
C ALA A 581 -30.25 25.34 13.93
N GLY A 582 -29.21 25.41 14.76
CA GLY A 582 -27.98 24.64 14.61
C GLY A 582 -28.20 23.12 14.68
N HIS A 583 -29.04 22.67 15.62
CA HIS A 583 -29.46 21.27 15.72
C HIS A 583 -30.12 20.81 14.41
N PHE A 584 -31.11 21.54 13.90
CA PHE A 584 -31.72 21.21 12.61
C PHE A 584 -30.70 21.16 11.46
N PHE A 585 -29.75 22.10 11.41
CA PHE A 585 -28.72 22.09 10.37
C PHE A 585 -27.77 20.89 10.49
N VAL A 586 -27.41 20.46 11.70
CA VAL A 586 -26.61 19.24 11.87
C VAL A 586 -27.39 18.03 11.37
N GLU A 587 -28.68 17.90 11.70
CA GLU A 587 -29.48 16.75 11.27
C GLU A 587 -29.59 16.64 9.75
N LEU A 588 -29.81 17.78 9.09
CA LEU A 588 -29.77 17.85 7.63
C LEU A 588 -28.41 17.39 7.09
N PHE A 589 -27.30 17.83 7.69
CA PHE A 589 -25.97 17.38 7.30
C PHE A 589 -25.77 15.87 7.54
N ARG A 590 -26.18 15.35 8.71
CA ARG A 590 -26.11 13.92 9.07
C ARG A 590 -26.87 13.05 8.06
N ALA A 591 -28.02 13.52 7.58
CA ALA A 591 -28.83 12.86 6.55
C ALA A 591 -28.27 13.02 5.12
N GLY A 592 -27.21 13.82 4.92
CA GLY A 592 -26.71 14.18 3.60
C GLY A 592 -27.74 14.98 2.79
N LEU A 593 -28.50 15.83 3.45
CA LEU A 593 -29.48 16.73 2.87
C LEU A 593 -29.00 18.17 3.02
N VAL A 594 -28.73 18.84 1.91
CA VAL A 594 -28.37 20.27 1.89
C VAL A 594 -29.59 21.18 2.16
N TYR A 595 -29.48 22.12 3.09
CA TYR A 595 -30.45 23.21 3.19
C TYR A 595 -30.26 24.18 1.99
N PRO A 596 -31.25 24.36 1.09
CA PRO A 596 -30.99 25.05 -0.19
C PRO A 596 -30.53 26.52 -0.05
N ALA A 597 -30.90 27.18 1.05
CA ALA A 597 -30.49 28.55 1.35
C ALA A 597 -29.33 28.64 2.37
N TYR A 598 -28.55 27.57 2.53
CA TYR A 598 -27.51 27.48 3.59
C TYR A 598 -26.48 28.59 3.52
N ARG A 599 -25.97 28.88 2.32
CA ARG A 599 -25.00 29.98 2.12
C ARG A 599 -25.56 31.37 2.47
N MET A 600 -26.88 31.56 2.44
CA MET A 600 -27.50 32.85 2.73
C MET A 600 -27.86 33.01 4.21
N HIS A 601 -28.29 31.93 4.85
CA HIS A 601 -28.84 31.94 6.21
C HIS A 601 -27.93 31.20 7.20
N GLY A 602 -27.66 29.91 6.94
CA GLY A 602 -26.95 29.01 7.85
C GLY A 602 -25.57 29.53 8.25
N SER A 603 -24.75 29.95 7.29
CA SER A 603 -23.41 30.47 7.60
C SER A 603 -23.44 31.71 8.51
N LYS A 604 -24.40 32.61 8.31
CA LYS A 604 -24.52 33.83 9.13
C LYS A 604 -25.05 33.54 10.54
N PHE A 605 -25.92 32.54 10.69
CA PHE A 605 -26.33 32.06 12.01
C PHE A 605 -25.18 31.33 12.72
N ALA A 606 -24.33 30.62 11.97
CA ALA A 606 -23.12 30.00 12.51
C ALA A 606 -22.14 31.07 13.00
N ASP A 607 -21.88 32.10 12.20
CA ASP A 607 -21.01 33.23 12.56
C ASP A 607 -21.51 33.93 13.83
N GLU A 608 -22.82 34.18 13.92
CA GLU A 608 -23.45 34.75 15.11
C GLU A 608 -23.26 33.83 16.33
N LEU A 609 -23.59 32.54 16.23
CA LEU A 609 -23.43 31.61 17.36
C LEU A 609 -21.97 31.50 17.83
N VAL A 610 -21.01 31.51 16.90
CA VAL A 610 -19.57 31.55 17.21
C VAL A 610 -19.20 32.84 17.93
N ALA A 611 -19.72 33.99 17.49
CA ALA A 611 -19.50 35.26 18.17
C ALA A 611 -19.99 35.23 19.62
N ARG A 612 -21.16 34.60 19.89
CA ARG A 612 -21.70 34.44 21.25
C ARG A 612 -20.89 33.49 22.12
N LEU A 613 -20.44 32.37 21.55
CA LEU A 613 -19.54 31.42 22.22
C LEU A 613 -18.23 32.10 22.64
N ARG A 614 -17.65 32.94 21.77
CA ARG A 614 -16.41 33.68 22.05
C ARG A 614 -16.61 34.84 23.02
N GLY A 615 -17.76 35.51 22.93
CA GLY A 615 -18.13 36.62 23.80
C GLY A 615 -18.61 36.20 25.19
N GLY A 616 -18.71 34.88 25.48
CA GLY A 616 -19.21 34.38 26.77
C GLY A 616 -20.68 34.71 27.02
N GLN A 617 -21.48 34.91 25.97
CA GLN A 617 -22.89 35.29 26.08
C GLN A 617 -23.83 34.10 26.34
N LEU A 618 -23.31 32.88 26.27
CA LEU A 618 -24.02 31.65 26.64
C LEU A 618 -23.95 31.43 28.15
N ARG A 619 -25.11 31.25 28.79
CA ARG A 619 -25.20 31.00 30.22
C ARG A 619 -24.79 29.56 30.50
N LYS A 620 -23.69 29.36 31.24
CA LYS A 620 -23.29 28.04 31.74
C LYS A 620 -24.46 27.43 32.54
N GLY A 621 -24.74 26.15 32.28
CA GLY A 621 -25.93 25.46 32.79
C GLY A 621 -27.08 25.58 31.79
N ALA A 622 -27.88 26.65 31.88
CA ALA A 622 -29.13 26.79 31.13
C ALA A 622 -28.99 26.60 29.60
N ASP A 623 -27.95 27.18 28.98
CA ASP A 623 -27.75 27.06 27.53
C ASP A 623 -26.90 25.83 27.15
N THR A 624 -25.99 25.39 28.04
CA THR A 624 -24.96 24.38 27.74
C THR A 624 -25.37 22.95 28.07
N GLU A 625 -26.34 22.77 28.97
CA GLU A 625 -26.90 21.46 29.36
C GLU A 625 -28.14 21.10 28.53
N GLY A 626 -28.60 22.02 27.67
CA GLY A 626 -29.74 21.79 26.78
C GLY A 626 -29.45 20.73 25.69
N PRO A 627 -30.47 19.98 25.24
CA PRO A 627 -30.30 18.92 24.23
C PRO A 627 -29.84 19.45 22.87
N ASP A 628 -30.10 20.73 22.59
CA ASP A 628 -29.74 21.38 21.32
C ASP A 628 -28.30 21.89 21.28
N PHE A 629 -27.61 21.95 22.42
CA PHE A 629 -26.28 22.56 22.53
C PHE A 629 -25.24 21.80 21.71
N TRP A 630 -24.96 20.55 22.06
CA TRP A 630 -23.94 19.74 21.40
C TRP A 630 -24.21 19.50 19.91
N PRO A 631 -25.45 19.18 19.47
CA PRO A 631 -25.78 19.13 18.05
C PRO A 631 -25.40 20.42 17.29
N ALA A 632 -25.69 21.59 17.86
CA ALA A 632 -25.30 22.87 17.27
C ALA A 632 -23.77 23.05 17.23
N ILE A 633 -23.04 22.65 18.28
CA ILE A 633 -21.57 22.70 18.27
C ILE A 633 -20.98 21.76 17.20
N PHE A 634 -21.53 20.56 17.04
CA PHE A 634 -21.10 19.65 15.96
C PHE A 634 -21.40 20.22 14.58
N TRP A 635 -22.52 20.91 14.40
CA TRP A 635 -22.80 21.66 13.17
C TRP A 635 -21.73 22.73 12.89
N LEU A 636 -21.31 23.48 13.91
CA LEU A 636 -20.23 24.46 13.78
C LEU A 636 -18.90 23.79 13.38
N ALA A 637 -18.55 22.67 14.02
CA ALA A 637 -17.35 21.90 13.69
C ALA A 637 -17.36 21.42 12.23
N GLN A 638 -18.46 20.81 11.78
CA GLN A 638 -18.63 20.35 10.40
C GLN A 638 -18.63 21.50 9.39
N SER A 639 -19.10 22.69 9.79
CA SER A 639 -19.04 23.92 8.99
C SER A 639 -17.66 24.56 8.96
N ARG A 640 -16.68 23.98 9.66
CA ARG A 640 -15.28 24.41 9.73
C ARG A 640 -15.12 25.84 10.25
N VAL A 641 -16.04 26.30 11.13
CA VAL A 641 -15.99 27.67 11.67
C VAL A 641 -14.97 27.86 12.80
N PHE A 642 -14.51 26.77 13.43
CA PHE A 642 -13.48 26.83 14.49
C PHE A 642 -12.05 26.88 13.96
N TYR A 643 -11.85 26.89 12.63
CA TYR A 643 -10.52 26.85 12.04
C TYR A 643 -10.04 28.25 11.65
N GLU A 644 -8.99 28.74 12.32
CA GLU A 644 -8.42 30.07 12.10
C GLU A 644 -6.89 30.00 12.02
N ASN A 645 -6.29 30.70 11.05
CA ASN A 645 -4.82 30.78 10.91
C ASN A 645 -4.13 29.41 10.95
N SER A 646 -4.71 28.44 10.24
CA SER A 646 -4.23 27.06 10.16
C SER A 646 -4.26 26.25 11.46
N LYS A 647 -4.98 26.73 12.49
CA LYS A 647 -5.13 26.03 13.77
C LYS A 647 -6.59 25.96 14.20
N VAL A 648 -6.96 24.89 14.88
CA VAL A 648 -8.26 24.79 15.56
C VAL A 648 -8.24 25.74 16.75
N ARG A 649 -9.22 26.64 16.82
CA ARG A 649 -9.40 27.59 17.93
C ARG A 649 -10.81 27.45 18.48
N LEU A 650 -10.93 26.63 19.52
CA LEU A 650 -12.20 26.49 20.23
C LEU A 650 -12.44 27.70 21.16
N PRO A 651 -13.69 28.20 21.23
CA PRO A 651 -14.07 29.19 22.22
C PRO A 651 -13.79 28.72 23.66
N GLN A 652 -13.34 29.63 24.53
CA GLN A 652 -12.99 29.31 25.92
C GLN A 652 -14.14 28.66 26.69
N VAL A 653 -15.39 29.04 26.40
CA VAL A 653 -16.57 28.42 27.02
C VAL A 653 -16.62 26.91 26.78
N LEU A 654 -16.24 26.42 25.59
CA LEU A 654 -16.21 24.98 25.30
C LEU A 654 -15.13 24.28 26.11
N MET A 655 -13.94 24.88 26.20
CA MET A 655 -12.81 24.34 26.98
C MET A 655 -13.08 24.27 28.49
N GLN A 656 -14.12 24.95 28.98
CA GLN A 656 -14.54 24.96 30.40
C GLN A 656 -15.71 24.03 30.70
N LEU A 657 -16.23 23.32 29.68
CA LEU A 657 -17.26 22.31 29.85
C LEU A 657 -16.63 20.97 30.22
N ASP A 658 -17.33 20.24 31.09
CA ASP A 658 -16.96 18.90 31.51
C ASP A 658 -17.46 17.88 30.49
N ALA A 659 -16.85 17.89 29.31
CA ALA A 659 -17.15 17.00 28.18
C ALA A 659 -15.90 16.82 27.30
N PRO A 660 -14.79 16.33 27.87
CA PRO A 660 -13.51 16.19 27.17
C PRO A 660 -13.65 15.39 25.88
N GLU A 661 -14.47 14.35 25.87
CA GLU A 661 -14.70 13.48 24.71
C GLU A 661 -15.28 14.20 23.50
N LYS A 662 -16.24 15.10 23.72
CA LYS A 662 -16.88 15.88 22.65
C LYS A 662 -15.91 16.93 22.11
N ILE A 663 -15.12 17.51 23.00
CA ILE A 663 -14.07 18.48 22.66
C ILE A 663 -13.00 17.80 21.81
N ALA A 664 -12.51 16.63 22.24
CA ALA A 664 -11.57 15.81 21.49
C ALA A 664 -12.12 15.46 20.10
N ALA A 665 -13.36 14.99 20.00
CA ALA A 665 -14.00 14.70 18.72
C ALA A 665 -14.03 15.90 17.77
N ILE A 666 -14.33 17.10 18.27
CA ILE A 666 -14.36 18.33 17.47
C ILE A 666 -12.95 18.71 16.98
N ILE A 667 -11.94 18.66 17.87
CA ILE A 667 -10.56 19.00 17.54
C ILE A 667 -10.04 18.03 16.48
N VAL A 668 -10.11 16.72 16.76
CA VAL A 668 -9.64 15.67 15.86
C VAL A 668 -10.36 15.74 14.52
N HIS A 669 -11.70 15.91 14.50
CA HIS A 669 -12.43 16.06 13.25
C HIS A 669 -11.96 17.27 12.43
N THR A 670 -11.78 18.42 13.08
CA THR A 670 -11.39 19.66 12.40
C THR A 670 -9.96 19.54 11.85
N ASP A 671 -9.06 18.88 12.58
CA ASP A 671 -7.68 18.62 12.13
C ASP A 671 -7.64 17.60 10.98
N VAL A 672 -8.39 16.50 11.08
CA VAL A 672 -8.49 15.49 10.01
C VAL A 672 -9.03 16.08 8.71
N GLU A 673 -10.02 16.97 8.75
CA GLU A 673 -10.63 17.55 7.56
C GLU A 673 -9.76 18.62 6.87
N ARG A 674 -8.75 19.17 7.55
CA ARG A 674 -7.96 20.31 7.04
C ARG A 674 -6.48 20.01 6.87
N SER A 675 -5.88 19.23 7.77
CA SER A 675 -4.45 18.98 7.76
C SER A 675 -4.13 17.94 6.69
N SER A 676 -3.44 18.36 5.63
CA SER A 676 -2.83 17.44 4.68
C SER A 676 -1.52 16.84 5.21
N ARG A 677 -0.91 17.40 6.26
CA ARG A 677 0.47 17.03 6.62
C ARG A 677 0.75 16.70 8.08
N TRP A 678 -0.03 17.14 9.07
CA TRP A 678 0.33 16.91 10.48
C TRP A 678 -0.88 16.82 11.42
N LEU A 679 -1.05 15.67 12.09
CA LEU A 679 -1.62 15.60 13.43
C LEU A 679 -0.40 15.77 14.36
N SER A 680 -0.36 16.83 15.18
CA SER A 680 0.75 17.04 16.12
C SER A 680 0.79 15.95 17.19
N ASP A 681 1.91 15.74 17.88
CA ASP A 681 2.02 14.78 19.00
C ASP A 681 0.93 14.94 20.07
N ALA A 682 0.42 16.16 20.30
CA ALA A 682 -0.74 16.46 21.16
C ALA A 682 -2.05 15.77 20.70
N SER A 683 -2.05 15.08 19.56
CA SER A 683 -3.19 14.28 19.08
C SER A 683 -3.29 12.93 19.77
N GLY A 684 -2.20 12.35 20.29
CA GLY A 684 -2.24 11.03 20.93
C GLY A 684 -3.26 10.96 22.07
N GLU A 685 -3.15 11.89 23.03
CA GLU A 685 -4.08 11.98 24.17
C GLU A 685 -5.54 12.18 23.72
N LEU A 686 -5.78 13.03 22.72
CA LEU A 686 -7.12 13.29 22.19
C LEU A 686 -7.71 12.08 21.45
N LEU A 687 -6.88 11.26 20.80
CA LEU A 687 -7.31 10.02 20.15
C LEU A 687 -7.66 8.95 21.18
N ASP A 688 -6.89 8.85 22.26
CA ASP A 688 -7.18 7.94 23.38
C ASP A 688 -8.47 8.33 24.10
N GLU A 689 -8.67 9.63 24.38
CA GLU A 689 -9.92 10.15 24.94
C GLU A 689 -11.12 9.83 24.04
N LEU A 690 -10.99 10.07 22.72
CA LEU A 690 -12.05 9.78 21.76
C LEU A 690 -12.35 8.28 21.67
N GLU A 691 -11.33 7.43 21.72
CA GLU A 691 -11.47 5.97 21.69
C GLU A 691 -12.18 5.45 22.95
N ALA A 692 -11.84 5.97 24.13
CA ALA A 692 -12.49 5.65 25.39
C ALA A 692 -13.98 6.06 25.42
N ALA A 693 -14.34 7.13 24.72
CA ALA A 693 -15.71 7.65 24.69
C ALA A 693 -16.67 6.89 23.76
N ILE A 694 -16.16 6.21 22.72
CA ILE A 694 -16.99 5.44 21.78
C ILE A 694 -17.94 4.43 22.47
N PRO A 695 -17.50 3.59 23.44
CA PRO A 695 -18.41 2.68 24.13
C PRO A 695 -19.46 3.39 24.99
N GLU A 696 -19.13 4.55 25.56
CA GLU A 696 -20.00 5.33 26.47
C GLU A 696 -21.04 6.19 25.76
N GLU A 697 -20.80 6.55 24.50
CA GLU A 697 -21.71 7.37 23.71
C GLU A 697 -23.05 6.66 23.45
N THR A 698 -24.14 7.36 23.78
CA THR A 698 -25.52 6.86 23.71
C THR A 698 -26.20 7.22 22.39
N ASP A 699 -25.84 8.37 21.79
CA ASP A 699 -26.31 8.72 20.45
C ASP A 699 -25.62 7.79 19.46
N THR A 700 -26.43 6.94 18.82
CA THR A 700 -25.93 5.94 17.86
C THR A 700 -25.17 6.58 16.70
N TYR A 701 -25.60 7.76 16.24
CA TYR A 701 -24.91 8.50 15.19
C TYR A 701 -23.57 9.06 15.68
N LEU A 702 -23.52 9.68 16.85
CA LEU A 702 -22.26 10.20 17.39
C LEU A 702 -21.25 9.09 17.63
N LYS A 703 -21.69 7.95 18.18
CA LYS A 703 -20.84 6.76 18.34
C LYS A 703 -20.22 6.30 17.03
N TYR A 704 -21.03 6.21 15.97
CA TYR A 704 -20.56 5.89 14.63
C TYR A 704 -19.60 6.96 14.09
N TRP A 705 -19.92 8.24 14.28
CA TRP A 705 -19.13 9.36 13.80
C TRP A 705 -17.77 9.46 14.50
N TYR A 706 -17.70 9.29 15.82
CA TYR A 706 -16.46 9.21 16.58
C TYR A 706 -15.55 8.11 16.05
N LYS A 707 -16.11 6.92 15.82
CA LYS A 707 -15.35 5.81 15.22
C LYS A 707 -14.77 6.20 13.86
N GLN A 708 -15.53 6.88 13.00
CA GLN A 708 -15.01 7.34 11.70
C GLN A 708 -13.91 8.39 11.82
N VAL A 709 -14.09 9.38 12.71
CA VAL A 709 -13.10 10.43 12.95
C VAL A 709 -11.81 9.80 13.48
N LEU A 710 -11.91 8.89 14.45
CA LEU A 710 -10.79 8.14 15.02
C LEU A 710 -10.05 7.31 13.96
N THR A 711 -10.77 6.52 13.15
CA THR A 711 -10.16 5.72 12.07
C THR A 711 -9.40 6.60 11.08
N LYS A 712 -10.01 7.68 10.59
CA LYS A 712 -9.35 8.61 9.66
C LYS A 712 -8.13 9.29 10.29
N ALA A 713 -8.20 9.62 11.57
CA ALA A 713 -7.08 10.22 12.28
C ALA A 713 -5.91 9.24 12.42
N LYS A 714 -6.17 7.99 12.84
CA LYS A 714 -5.15 6.94 12.95
C LYS A 714 -4.53 6.60 11.58
N GLU A 715 -5.32 6.56 10.52
CA GLU A 715 -4.82 6.38 9.15
C GLU A 715 -3.87 7.52 8.73
N LYS A 716 -4.23 8.77 9.02
CA LYS A 716 -3.35 9.92 8.75
C LYS A 716 -2.09 9.93 9.60
N GLN A 717 -2.20 9.54 10.87
CA GLN A 717 -1.04 9.41 11.76
C GLN A 717 -0.06 8.35 11.23
N ALA A 718 -0.56 7.16 10.90
CA ALA A 718 0.24 6.09 10.30
C ALA A 718 0.86 6.51 8.96
N ALA A 719 0.12 7.25 8.13
CA ALA A 719 0.64 7.80 6.88
C ALA A 719 1.78 8.81 7.14
N SER A 720 1.64 9.70 8.13
CA SER A 720 2.70 10.66 8.49
C SER A 720 3.95 9.98 9.06
N GLU A 721 3.79 8.96 9.90
CA GLU A 721 4.91 8.16 10.41
C GLU A 721 5.63 7.42 9.28
N SER A 722 4.88 6.85 8.32
CA SER A 722 5.48 6.20 7.15
C SER A 722 6.20 7.17 6.20
N SER A 723 5.70 8.41 6.07
CA SER A 723 6.31 9.45 5.24
C SER A 723 7.60 10.00 5.85
N LEU A 724 7.69 10.09 7.18
CA LEU A 724 8.89 10.54 7.90
C LEU A 724 10.09 9.60 7.72
N PHE A 725 9.83 8.31 7.48
CA PHE A 725 10.86 7.32 7.17
C PHE A 725 11.05 7.10 5.66
N GLY A 726 10.49 7.98 4.82
CA GLY A 726 10.61 7.90 3.36
C GLY A 726 10.11 6.57 2.79
N GLY A 727 9.15 5.92 3.46
CA GLY A 727 9.02 4.47 3.42
C GLY A 727 7.64 3.93 3.00
N GLY A 728 7.29 3.94 1.71
CA GLY A 728 6.07 3.33 1.20
C GLY A 728 6.08 1.78 1.27
N ILE A 729 5.02 1.11 0.79
CA ILE A 729 4.98 -0.36 0.63
C ILE A 729 6.24 -0.90 -0.09
N LEU A 730 6.81 -0.13 -1.00
CA LEU A 730 8.02 -0.49 -1.73
C LEU A 730 9.31 -0.27 -0.94
N ASP A 731 9.35 0.65 0.02
CA ASP A 731 10.43 0.71 0.99
C ASP A 731 10.28 -0.34 2.08
N ARG A 732 9.07 -0.82 2.38
CA ARG A 732 8.88 -2.07 3.13
C ARG A 732 9.31 -3.28 2.32
N ILE A 733 9.18 -3.28 0.99
CA ILE A 733 9.79 -4.31 0.13
C ILE A 733 11.31 -4.14 0.11
N ALA A 734 11.84 -2.90 0.08
CA ALA A 734 13.27 -2.63 0.19
C ALA A 734 13.83 -2.98 1.59
N ALA A 735 13.03 -2.80 2.64
CA ALA A 735 13.35 -3.10 4.03
C ALA A 735 13.17 -4.58 4.36
N MET A 736 12.14 -5.27 3.84
CA MET A 736 12.09 -6.75 3.83
C MET A 736 13.21 -7.36 3.00
N MET A 737 13.75 -6.61 2.04
CA MET A 737 14.99 -6.97 1.36
C MET A 737 16.25 -6.70 2.20
N SER A 738 16.19 -5.89 3.26
CA SER A 738 17.30 -5.60 4.20
C SER A 738 17.22 -6.35 5.54
N ASP A 739 16.03 -6.75 6.02
CA ASP A 739 15.79 -7.28 7.38
C ASP A 739 16.14 -8.77 7.56
N HIS A 740 17.11 -9.29 6.80
CA HIS A 740 17.62 -10.66 7.03
C HIS A 740 18.91 -10.72 7.85
N GLU A 741 19.33 -9.62 8.49
CA GLU A 741 20.70 -9.51 9.04
C GLU A 741 20.85 -8.99 10.48
N LEU A 742 19.81 -8.92 11.32
CA LEU A 742 20.01 -8.51 12.73
C LEU A 742 19.28 -9.41 13.73
N ASP A 743 19.76 -10.65 13.84
CA ASP A 743 19.65 -11.51 15.03
C ASP A 743 21.06 -12.02 15.37
N ASN A 744 21.96 -11.08 15.68
CA ASN A 744 23.18 -11.35 16.44
C ASN A 744 23.20 -10.34 17.59
N GLU A 745 22.39 -10.63 18.61
CA GLU A 745 22.62 -10.05 19.94
C GLU A 745 23.87 -10.72 20.50
N ASP A 746 24.97 -9.97 20.50
CA ASP A 746 26.18 -10.30 21.24
C ASP A 746 25.85 -10.25 22.74
N GLU A 747 25.78 -11.45 23.34
CA GLU A 747 26.03 -11.68 24.77
C GLU A 747 27.50 -11.35 25.08
N ASP A 748 27.78 -10.10 25.41
CA ASP A 748 29.02 -9.74 26.11
C ASP A 748 28.79 -9.81 27.64
N GLU A 749 28.91 -11.03 28.18
CA GLU A 749 29.30 -11.26 29.58
C GLU A 749 30.83 -11.29 29.69
N ASP A 750 31.35 -10.51 30.65
CA ASP A 750 32.68 -10.58 31.28
C ASP A 750 33.94 -10.35 30.41
N TYR A 751 34.55 -9.14 30.52
CA TYR A 751 35.92 -8.95 31.06
C TYR A 751 36.30 -7.47 31.27
#